data_AF-A0A8H2XDN5-F1
#
_entry.id   AF-A0A8H2XDN5-F1
#
_cell.length_a   1.000
_cell.length_b   1.000
_cell.length_c   1.000
_cell.angle_alpha   90.00
_cell.angle_beta   90.00
_cell.angle_gamma   90.00
#
_symmetry.space_group_name_H-M   'P 1'
#
loop_
_entity.id
_entity.type
_entity.pdbx_description
1 polymer ?
#
loop_
_entity_poly.entity_id
_entity_poly.type
_entity_poly.pdbx_seq_one_letter_code
_entity_poly.pdbx_strand_id
1 'polypeptide(L)'
;MAFDPRQPGQHAGHGPSFPVPGPHANRFAASTASFATEMSGHSNATYGPNISREPYPAWTTDRGIPLSKEEIEDIFLDLTQKFGFQRDSMRNQFDYLMNLLDSRSSRMSADQALTTIHADYIGGKHANYRKWYFAAQLDLDDAVGKTQNPGLQRLKSVGGKGHQRNKSVAEKSLDSAGHRWRQAMSNMSHYDRLRQVALWLLCWGEAGNLRFTAECMCFIFKCADDYYRSPECQNSTEAVPEGLYLHTVIKPLYRFLRDQIYEVQEGKFVRRERDHESITGYDDLNQLFWYPEGIASIMMRDKSRLVDVPPAKRFMKFEQIDWKNSIVKTYFEKRTIVQLLVHFNRVWIIHLSMYWYYTAYNSPSIYNQSNGQPPTAAMRWSVTALGGALSTIIMLLATLAEFIFLPLNWKNASHLTMRIFFLFVVLALTAGPTVYIVFFTSSTTRSSVPLIIGIVQFFVSVSATLLFSILPSGRLFGDRVGSKSRKYMASQTFTASYPALSKSQRSTSILLWVLIFGCKFAESYFFLTLSFRDPIRVMVGMRVQRCGEKYLGNALCSHQASFTLAIMFFMALVLFFLDTYLWYVIWTSVISVIRAFALGSSIWTPWKEIYTRLPKRIYAKILATGDMEVKYKPKVLVSQIWNAIIISMYREHLLSIDNVQQLMYHQAEDKDGRKTLRAPLFFTAQGSREFLPPGSEAERRISFFAQSLTAALPEPISVECMPTFTVLVPHYSEKILLSLREIIREEDQNTRVTMLEYLKQLHPLEWDNFVRDTKILADETDVPTPDEKSGKPGKVDDLPFYCIGFKSSSPEFTLRTRIWASLRAQTLYRTISGMMNYAKAIKLLYRVENPEMVQAFQGDTERLEKELERMARRKFKFAVSMQRYAKFNKVEQENSEFLLRAYPDMQIAYLDEEPGKEGSEPRVFSSLIDGHSELNPETKKRTPKFRIELPGNPIIGDGKSDNQNHAIIFHRGEYIQLVDANQDNYLEECIKIRNVLGEFEEYNMSSQS
;
A
#
# COMPACT_ATOMS: atom_id res chain seq x y z
N MET A 1 -30.97 50.19 -5.32
CA MET A 1 -31.72 51.47 -5.35
C MET A 1 -32.84 51.32 -6.36
N ALA A 2 -34.10 51.46 -5.91
CA ALA A 2 -35.35 51.65 -6.67
C ALA A 2 -35.72 50.55 -7.69
N PHE A 3 -36.96 50.13 -7.95
CA PHE A 3 -38.29 50.23 -7.35
C PHE A 3 -39.10 49.20 -8.17
N ASP A 4 -39.97 48.41 -7.55
CA ASP A 4 -41.01 47.60 -8.23
C ASP A 4 -42.07 48.54 -8.85
N PRO A 5 -42.73 48.19 -9.98
CA PRO A 5 -44.19 47.98 -9.84
C PRO A 5 -44.88 47.00 -10.83
N ARG A 6 -45.86 46.26 -10.25
CA ARG A 6 -47.30 46.11 -10.65
C ARG A 6 -47.74 45.02 -11.65
N GLN A 7 -48.61 44.13 -11.12
CA GLN A 7 -49.80 43.55 -11.81
C GLN A 7 -50.92 44.60 -11.96
N PRO A 8 -51.92 44.43 -12.85
CA PRO A 8 -53.20 43.72 -12.57
C PRO A 8 -53.77 43.00 -13.84
N GLY A 9 -54.86 42.22 -13.90
CA GLY A 9 -55.95 41.82 -13.00
C GLY A 9 -57.12 41.22 -13.84
N GLN A 10 -58.06 40.54 -13.15
CA GLN A 10 -59.50 40.29 -13.47
C GLN A 10 -59.88 39.24 -14.57
N HIS A 11 -60.96 38.42 -14.48
CA HIS A 11 -62.24 38.48 -13.75
C HIS A 11 -62.93 37.09 -13.52
N ALA A 12 -63.64 36.96 -12.38
CA ALA A 12 -64.95 36.31 -12.04
C ALA A 12 -65.49 35.06 -12.79
N GLY A 13 -66.27 34.11 -12.21
CA GLY A 13 -66.92 33.97 -10.89
C GLY A 13 -68.10 32.94 -10.94
N HIS A 14 -68.39 32.29 -9.79
CA HIS A 14 -69.56 31.43 -9.40
C HIS A 14 -69.75 30.05 -10.08
N GLY A 15 -69.96 28.89 -9.44
CA GLY A 15 -70.35 28.35 -8.11
C GLY A 15 -71.33 27.15 -8.36
N PRO A 16 -71.78 26.24 -7.43
CA PRO A 16 -71.40 25.85 -6.05
C PRO A 16 -71.12 24.30 -5.89
N SER A 17 -70.49 23.74 -4.84
CA SER A 17 -71.09 23.32 -3.54
C SER A 17 -70.15 22.30 -2.82
N PHE A 18 -70.07 22.38 -1.48
CA PHE A 18 -69.23 21.65 -0.50
C PHE A 18 -69.94 20.37 0.06
N PRO A 19 -69.40 19.51 0.99
CA PRO A 19 -68.14 19.58 1.79
C PRO A 19 -67.32 18.26 1.91
N VAL A 20 -66.04 18.36 2.29
CA VAL A 20 -65.31 17.27 3.00
C VAL A 20 -64.42 17.89 4.09
N PRO A 21 -64.53 17.48 5.36
CA PRO A 21 -63.52 17.76 6.39
C PRO A 21 -62.38 16.73 6.37
N GLY A 22 -61.15 17.19 6.61
CA GLY A 22 -59.97 16.34 6.86
C GLY A 22 -60.10 15.47 8.13
N PRO A 23 -59.06 14.69 8.53
CA PRO A 23 -57.71 15.20 8.75
C PRO A 23 -56.54 14.23 8.42
N HIS A 24 -55.31 14.76 8.49
CA HIS A 24 -54.00 14.10 8.68
C HIS A 24 -53.88 12.58 8.50
N ALA A 25 -53.15 12.16 7.45
CA ALA A 25 -52.34 10.94 7.46
C ALA A 25 -51.18 11.01 6.44
N ASN A 26 -50.00 10.62 6.93
CA ASN A 26 -48.73 10.31 6.27
C ASN A 26 -48.73 10.17 4.73
N ARG A 27 -47.99 11.06 4.05
CA ARG A 27 -47.51 10.81 2.67
C ARG A 27 -46.13 10.14 2.72
N PHE A 28 -46.13 8.81 2.73
CA PHE A 28 -45.05 8.00 2.19
C PHE A 28 -45.25 7.87 0.67
N ALA A 29 -44.37 8.47 -0.13
CA ALA A 29 -44.15 8.22 -1.56
C ALA A 29 -42.93 9.03 -2.00
N ALA A 30 -42.02 8.63 -2.88
CA ALA A 30 -41.69 7.36 -3.53
C ALA A 30 -40.26 7.55 -4.07
N SER A 31 -39.32 6.67 -3.74
CA SER A 31 -37.96 6.65 -4.34
C SER A 31 -37.43 5.23 -4.58
N THR A 32 -38.33 4.24 -4.55
CA THR A 32 -38.07 2.84 -4.93
C THR A 32 -38.08 2.60 -6.44
N ALA A 33 -38.30 3.63 -7.26
CA ALA A 33 -38.54 3.48 -8.70
C ALA A 33 -37.29 3.48 -9.61
N SER A 34 -36.09 3.73 -9.10
CA SER A 34 -34.87 3.74 -9.94
C SER A 34 -34.01 2.48 -9.83
N PHE A 35 -34.35 1.52 -8.96
CA PHE A 35 -33.66 0.22 -8.86
C PHE A 35 -34.51 -0.96 -9.38
N ALA A 36 -35.82 -0.78 -9.50
CA ALA A 36 -36.74 -1.81 -9.99
C ALA A 36 -36.69 -1.99 -11.53
N THR A 37 -36.31 -0.96 -12.28
CA THR A 37 -36.34 -1.01 -13.76
C THR A 37 -35.22 -1.84 -14.38
N GLU A 38 -34.22 -2.27 -13.60
CA GLU A 38 -33.23 -3.27 -14.04
C GLU A 38 -33.35 -4.63 -13.32
N MET A 39 -34.16 -4.75 -12.25
CA MET A 39 -34.27 -5.99 -11.46
C MET A 39 -35.56 -6.80 -11.63
N SER A 40 -36.52 -6.40 -12.46
CA SER A 40 -37.71 -7.23 -12.71
C SER A 40 -38.16 -7.22 -14.18
N GLY A 41 -37.59 -8.11 -14.98
CA GLY A 41 -38.19 -8.56 -16.24
C GLY A 41 -38.68 -9.99 -16.08
N HIS A 42 -39.97 -10.19 -15.82
CA HIS A 42 -40.59 -11.51 -15.86
C HIS A 42 -40.45 -12.12 -17.26
N SER A 43 -39.91 -13.34 -17.29
CA SER A 43 -40.09 -14.43 -18.24
C SER A 43 -40.87 -14.13 -19.53
N ASN A 44 -40.16 -14.15 -20.65
CA ASN A 44 -40.62 -14.86 -21.83
C ASN A 44 -39.48 -15.75 -22.33
N ALA A 45 -39.70 -17.06 -22.21
CA ALA A 45 -38.79 -18.09 -22.70
C ALA A 45 -38.61 -17.97 -24.22
N THR A 46 -37.37 -17.97 -24.69
CA THR A 46 -37.03 -18.40 -26.05
C THR A 46 -35.53 -18.70 -26.13
N TYR A 47 -35.22 -20.00 -26.07
CA TYR A 47 -34.02 -20.73 -26.49
C TYR A 47 -32.67 -19.97 -26.60
N GLY A 48 -31.84 -20.14 -25.55
CA GLY A 48 -30.39 -19.96 -25.48
C GLY A 48 -29.90 -20.57 -24.15
N PRO A 49 -28.64 -21.02 -23.99
CA PRO A 49 -28.22 -21.71 -22.77
C PRO A 49 -28.44 -20.83 -21.53
N ASN A 50 -29.03 -21.42 -20.48
CA ASN A 50 -29.40 -20.80 -19.20
C ASN A 50 -28.21 -20.12 -18.51
N ILE A 51 -27.89 -18.88 -18.90
CA ILE A 51 -26.94 -18.03 -18.18
C ILE A 51 -27.78 -17.07 -17.34
N SER A 52 -27.81 -17.28 -16.01
CA SER A 52 -28.59 -16.45 -15.09
C SER A 52 -28.16 -14.98 -15.21
N ARG A 53 -29.14 -14.06 -15.28
CA ARG A 53 -28.94 -12.61 -15.36
C ARG A 53 -28.75 -11.97 -13.98
N GLU A 54 -28.45 -12.77 -12.97
CA GLU A 54 -28.38 -12.31 -11.59
C GLU A 54 -27.08 -11.53 -11.33
N PRO A 55 -27.11 -10.46 -10.52
CA PRO A 55 -25.92 -9.64 -10.23
C PRO A 55 -24.79 -10.41 -9.52
N TYR A 56 -25.14 -11.45 -8.75
CA TYR A 56 -24.23 -12.25 -7.92
C TYR A 56 -24.37 -13.74 -8.25
N PRO A 57 -23.97 -14.19 -9.46
CA PRO A 57 -24.32 -15.51 -9.97
C PRO A 57 -23.61 -16.67 -9.26
N ALA A 58 -22.62 -16.42 -8.40
CA ALA A 58 -22.03 -17.45 -7.55
C ALA A 58 -22.71 -17.58 -6.17
N TRP A 59 -23.54 -16.61 -5.77
CA TRP A 59 -24.30 -16.63 -4.52
C TRP A 59 -25.80 -16.84 -4.79
N THR A 60 -26.15 -18.07 -5.18
CA THR A 60 -27.53 -18.43 -5.57
C THR A 60 -28.04 -19.65 -4.81
N THR A 61 -29.37 -19.80 -4.70
CA THR A 61 -30.01 -20.93 -3.99
C THR A 61 -29.56 -22.29 -4.53
N ASP A 62 -29.34 -22.38 -5.84
CA ASP A 62 -28.89 -23.61 -6.51
C ASP A 62 -27.50 -24.06 -6.07
N ARG A 63 -26.69 -23.15 -5.52
CA ARG A 63 -25.35 -23.42 -4.99
C ARG A 63 -25.34 -23.70 -3.47
N GLY A 64 -26.51 -23.85 -2.84
CA GLY A 64 -26.63 -24.17 -1.42
C GLY A 64 -26.17 -23.03 -0.51
N ILE A 65 -26.61 -21.79 -0.79
CA ILE A 65 -26.28 -20.62 0.04
C ILE A 65 -26.85 -20.74 1.46
N PRO A 66 -26.10 -20.30 2.48
CA PRO A 66 -26.54 -20.34 3.87
C PRO A 66 -27.59 -19.27 4.21
N LEU A 67 -27.58 -18.14 3.50
CA LEU A 67 -28.56 -17.05 3.63
C LEU A 67 -28.88 -16.47 2.24
N SER A 68 -30.14 -16.11 2.01
CA SER A 68 -30.59 -15.43 0.79
C SER A 68 -30.14 -13.97 0.75
N LYS A 69 -30.20 -13.36 -0.43
CA LYS A 69 -29.89 -11.93 -0.60
C LYS A 69 -30.82 -11.06 0.25
N GLU A 70 -32.12 -11.40 0.27
CA GLU A 70 -33.15 -10.70 1.03
C GLU A 70 -32.87 -10.78 2.54
N GLU A 71 -32.50 -11.96 3.05
CA GLU A 71 -32.13 -12.12 4.46
C GLU A 71 -30.89 -11.29 4.84
N ILE A 72 -29.90 -11.22 3.95
CA ILE A 72 -28.72 -10.36 4.14
C ILE A 72 -29.14 -8.89 4.15
N GLU A 73 -30.00 -8.45 3.22
CA GLU A 73 -30.51 -7.08 3.17
C GLU A 73 -31.30 -6.71 4.44
N ASP A 74 -32.14 -7.62 4.94
CA ASP A 74 -32.88 -7.44 6.19
C ASP A 74 -31.95 -7.25 7.40
N ILE A 75 -30.82 -7.97 7.45
CA ILE A 75 -29.79 -7.77 8.49
C ILE A 75 -29.19 -6.37 8.41
N PHE A 76 -28.87 -5.88 7.21
CA PHE A 76 -28.36 -4.51 7.04
C PHE A 76 -29.41 -3.47 7.44
N LEU A 77 -30.69 -3.68 7.08
CA LEU A 77 -31.79 -2.80 7.45
C LEU A 77 -32.02 -2.76 8.97
N ASP A 78 -32.01 -3.92 9.64
CA ASP A 78 -32.12 -4.02 11.10
C ASP A 78 -30.99 -3.27 11.81
N LEU A 79 -29.73 -3.48 11.38
CA LEU A 79 -28.57 -2.78 11.93
C LEU A 79 -28.67 -1.27 11.69
N THR A 80 -29.07 -0.84 10.49
CA THR A 80 -29.29 0.57 10.18
C THR A 80 -30.35 1.20 11.07
N GLN A 81 -31.47 0.53 11.30
CA GLN A 81 -32.54 1.01 12.19
C GLN A 81 -32.11 1.09 13.65
N LYS A 82 -31.30 0.14 14.13
CA LYS A 82 -30.85 0.09 15.54
C LYS A 82 -29.72 1.06 15.88
N PHE A 83 -28.87 1.40 14.92
CA PHE A 83 -27.68 2.23 15.13
C PHE A 83 -27.77 3.61 14.47
N GLY A 84 -28.72 3.84 13.57
CA GLY A 84 -28.83 5.08 12.82
C GLY A 84 -27.71 5.27 11.79
N PHE A 85 -27.28 4.20 11.13
CA PHE A 85 -26.35 4.31 9.99
C PHE A 85 -27.02 5.05 8.82
N GLN A 86 -26.22 5.71 7.99
CA GLN A 86 -26.69 6.37 6.77
C GLN A 86 -27.17 5.35 5.74
N ARG A 87 -28.27 5.66 5.04
CA ARG A 87 -28.91 4.72 4.10
C ARG A 87 -28.03 4.42 2.89
N ASP A 88 -27.32 5.43 2.39
CA ASP A 88 -26.36 5.27 1.29
C ASP A 88 -25.09 4.53 1.72
N SER A 89 -24.65 4.71 2.97
CA SER A 89 -23.55 3.93 3.54
C SER A 89 -23.93 2.45 3.64
N MET A 90 -25.14 2.16 4.15
CA MET A 90 -25.69 0.82 4.21
C MET A 90 -25.72 0.15 2.84
N ARG A 91 -26.30 0.81 1.83
CA ARG A 91 -26.38 0.27 0.46
C ARG A 91 -24.99 -0.01 -0.13
N ASN A 92 -24.04 0.90 0.09
CA ASN A 92 -22.67 0.72 -0.37
C ASN A 92 -21.97 -0.48 0.30
N GLN A 93 -22.14 -0.65 1.62
CA GLN A 93 -21.54 -1.77 2.36
C GLN A 93 -22.23 -3.10 2.09
N PHE A 94 -23.54 -3.10 1.87
CA PHE A 94 -24.29 -4.27 1.42
C PHE A 94 -23.77 -4.76 0.07
N ASP A 95 -23.69 -3.87 -0.93
CA ASP A 95 -23.14 -4.21 -2.24
C ASP A 95 -21.69 -4.70 -2.14
N TYR A 96 -20.87 -4.09 -1.27
CA TYR A 96 -19.52 -4.56 -0.99
C TYR A 96 -19.48 -6.00 -0.45
N LEU A 97 -20.29 -6.32 0.56
CA LEU A 97 -20.37 -7.68 1.12
C LEU A 97 -20.85 -8.69 0.09
N MET A 98 -21.86 -8.34 -0.71
CA MET A 98 -22.36 -9.24 -1.75
C MET A 98 -21.30 -9.52 -2.82
N ASN A 99 -20.49 -8.53 -3.22
CA ASN A 99 -19.36 -8.76 -4.12
C ASN A 99 -18.26 -9.65 -3.49
N LEU A 100 -18.01 -9.53 -2.17
CA LEU A 100 -17.08 -10.42 -1.47
C LEU A 100 -17.59 -11.87 -1.45
N LEU A 101 -18.87 -12.06 -1.12
CA LEU A 101 -19.51 -13.37 -1.09
C LEU A 101 -19.53 -14.02 -2.47
N ASP A 102 -19.89 -13.27 -3.52
CA ASP A 102 -19.85 -13.74 -4.91
C ASP A 102 -18.42 -14.08 -5.37
N SER A 103 -17.43 -13.26 -5.02
CA SER A 103 -16.02 -13.50 -5.34
C SER A 103 -15.53 -14.81 -4.72
N ARG A 104 -15.78 -15.06 -3.43
CA ARG A 104 -15.37 -16.30 -2.75
C ARG A 104 -16.14 -17.52 -3.20
N SER A 105 -17.47 -17.42 -3.26
CA SER A 105 -18.32 -18.52 -3.73
C SER A 105 -18.06 -18.92 -5.19
N SER A 106 -17.35 -18.09 -5.97
CA SER A 106 -16.89 -18.47 -7.31
C SER A 106 -15.82 -19.57 -7.31
N ARG A 107 -15.13 -19.79 -6.19
CA ARG A 107 -14.01 -20.75 -6.07
C ARG A 107 -14.09 -21.71 -4.87
N MET A 108 -15.02 -21.50 -3.95
CA MET A 108 -15.30 -22.39 -2.82
C MET A 108 -16.80 -22.49 -2.57
N SER A 109 -17.24 -23.40 -1.68
CA SER A 109 -18.66 -23.50 -1.32
C SER A 109 -19.16 -22.21 -0.64
N ALA A 110 -20.47 -21.91 -0.76
CA ALA A 110 -21.05 -20.70 -0.19
C ALA A 110 -20.88 -20.60 1.35
N ASP A 111 -20.96 -21.73 2.06
CA ASP A 111 -20.70 -21.78 3.51
C ASP A 111 -19.23 -21.46 3.86
N GLN A 112 -18.28 -22.04 3.11
CA GLN A 112 -16.86 -21.74 3.29
C GLN A 112 -16.55 -20.28 2.94
N ALA A 113 -17.18 -19.72 1.92
CA ALA A 113 -17.04 -18.32 1.55
C ALA A 113 -17.43 -17.40 2.73
N LEU A 114 -18.59 -17.62 3.34
CA LEU A 114 -19.02 -16.85 4.51
C LEU A 114 -18.07 -17.04 5.71
N THR A 115 -17.69 -18.28 5.98
CA THR A 115 -16.83 -18.63 7.12
C THR A 115 -15.45 -18.00 7.00
N THR A 116 -14.85 -18.04 5.82
CA THR A 116 -13.53 -17.44 5.58
C THR A 116 -13.60 -15.91 5.60
N ILE A 117 -14.68 -15.27 5.09
CA ILE A 117 -14.84 -13.81 5.18
C ILE A 117 -14.93 -13.40 6.65
N HIS A 118 -15.74 -14.11 7.44
CA HIS A 118 -15.80 -13.88 8.88
C HIS A 118 -14.44 -14.08 9.54
N ALA A 119 -13.69 -15.10 9.13
CA ALA A 119 -12.35 -15.36 9.65
C ALA A 119 -11.37 -14.21 9.35
N ASP A 120 -11.46 -13.55 8.20
CA ASP A 120 -10.54 -12.45 7.85
C ASP A 120 -10.87 -11.15 8.59
N TYR A 121 -12.15 -10.85 8.79
CA TYR A 121 -12.56 -9.63 9.50
C TYR A 121 -12.52 -9.77 11.02
N ILE A 122 -13.03 -10.90 11.55
CA ILE A 122 -13.38 -11.04 12.97
C ILE A 122 -12.74 -12.27 13.61
N GLY A 123 -13.10 -13.48 13.15
CA GLY A 123 -12.91 -14.73 13.89
C GLY A 123 -11.54 -15.40 13.75
N GLY A 124 -10.85 -15.16 12.64
CA GLY A 124 -9.66 -15.91 12.25
C GLY A 124 -8.38 -15.40 12.91
N LYS A 125 -7.34 -16.22 12.87
CA LYS A 125 -6.06 -15.93 13.54
C LYS A 125 -5.42 -14.60 13.10
N HIS A 126 -5.61 -14.26 11.82
CA HIS A 126 -5.01 -13.10 11.19
C HIS A 126 -5.88 -11.84 11.25
N ALA A 127 -7.16 -11.96 11.65
CA ALA A 127 -8.07 -10.84 11.82
C ALA A 127 -7.56 -9.81 12.82
N ASN A 128 -7.64 -8.53 12.45
CA ASN A 128 -7.24 -7.42 13.30
C ASN A 128 -8.07 -7.37 14.59
N TYR A 129 -9.38 -7.61 14.49
CA TYR A 129 -10.25 -7.63 15.65
C TYR A 129 -9.85 -8.71 16.67
N ARG A 130 -9.61 -9.94 16.24
CA ARG A 130 -9.14 -11.02 17.13
C ARG A 130 -7.81 -10.67 17.79
N LYS A 131 -6.84 -10.21 17.00
CA LYS A 131 -5.52 -9.79 17.50
C LYS A 131 -5.65 -8.73 18.58
N TRP A 132 -6.46 -7.70 18.32
CA TRP A 132 -6.78 -6.65 19.28
C TRP A 132 -7.49 -7.19 20.52
N TYR A 133 -8.52 -8.04 20.36
CA TYR A 133 -9.30 -8.60 21.46
C TYR A 133 -8.43 -9.33 22.50
N PHE A 134 -7.45 -10.12 22.05
CA PHE A 134 -6.48 -10.78 22.93
C PHE A 134 -5.40 -9.84 23.46
N ALA A 135 -4.92 -8.89 22.63
CA ALA A 135 -3.91 -7.90 23.05
C ALA A 135 -4.43 -6.98 24.15
N ALA A 136 -5.66 -6.49 24.00
CA ALA A 136 -6.40 -5.69 24.98
C ALA A 136 -6.98 -6.55 26.13
N GLN A 137 -6.73 -7.87 26.13
CA GLN A 137 -7.13 -8.82 27.18
C GLN A 137 -8.63 -8.79 27.52
N LEU A 138 -9.49 -8.65 26.50
CA LEU A 138 -10.94 -8.69 26.65
C LEU A 138 -11.46 -10.13 26.81
N ASP A 139 -10.67 -11.13 26.40
CA ASP A 139 -10.92 -12.56 26.61
C ASP A 139 -11.10 -12.93 28.10
N LEU A 140 -10.43 -12.19 28.98
CA LEU A 140 -10.55 -12.35 30.43
C LEU A 140 -11.88 -11.81 30.95
N ASP A 141 -12.36 -10.69 30.40
CA ASP A 141 -13.60 -10.06 30.84
C ASP A 141 -14.80 -10.94 30.47
N ASP A 142 -14.78 -11.55 29.28
CA ASP A 142 -15.83 -12.48 28.84
C ASP A 142 -15.77 -13.83 29.60
N ALA A 143 -14.58 -14.26 30.05
CA ALA A 143 -14.39 -15.49 30.82
C ALA A 143 -14.89 -15.42 32.27
N VAL A 144 -14.94 -14.23 32.88
CA VAL A 144 -15.35 -14.02 34.27
C VAL A 144 -16.89 -13.96 34.42
N GLY A 145 -17.64 -13.94 33.31
CA GLY A 145 -19.10 -13.98 33.31
C GLY A 145 -19.75 -12.60 33.48
N LYS A 146 -20.95 -12.44 32.89
CA LYS A 146 -21.70 -11.17 32.77
C LYS A 146 -22.23 -10.56 34.08
N THR A 147 -22.00 -11.17 35.24
CA THR A 147 -22.70 -10.80 36.50
C THR A 147 -21.91 -9.93 37.48
N GLN A 148 -20.63 -9.63 37.23
CA GLN A 148 -19.87 -8.69 38.09
C GLN A 148 -18.96 -7.79 37.26
N ASN A 149 -19.08 -6.47 37.47
CA ASN A 149 -18.34 -5.41 36.79
C ASN A 149 -16.81 -5.68 36.82
N PRO A 150 -16.18 -6.15 35.73
CA PRO A 150 -14.80 -6.68 35.76
C PRO A 150 -13.73 -5.61 36.04
N GLY A 151 -13.99 -4.35 35.65
CA GLY A 151 -13.06 -3.23 35.80
C GLY A 151 -12.69 -2.94 37.25
N LEU A 152 -13.60 -3.19 38.20
CA LEU A 152 -13.39 -2.89 39.63
C LEU A 152 -12.55 -3.96 40.35
N GLN A 153 -12.66 -5.24 39.95
CA GLN A 153 -11.84 -6.31 40.52
C GLN A 153 -10.39 -6.28 40.00
N ARG A 154 -10.18 -5.78 38.77
CA ARG A 154 -8.84 -5.65 38.15
C ARG A 154 -7.93 -4.70 38.94
N LEU A 155 -8.44 -3.55 39.38
CA LEU A 155 -7.71 -2.58 40.22
C LEU A 155 -7.26 -3.15 41.57
N LYS A 156 -8.08 -4.00 42.21
CA LYS A 156 -7.69 -4.67 43.46
C LYS A 156 -6.61 -5.74 43.26
N SER A 157 -6.61 -6.42 42.11
CA SER A 157 -5.67 -7.52 41.83
C SER A 157 -4.25 -7.07 41.45
N VAL A 158 -4.07 -5.82 40.99
CA VAL A 158 -2.76 -5.29 40.56
C VAL A 158 -2.06 -4.53 41.70
N GLY A 159 -2.81 -4.00 42.68
CA GLY A 159 -2.26 -3.20 43.79
C GLY A 159 -2.10 -3.90 45.14
N GLY A 160 -2.66 -5.10 45.34
CA GLY A 160 -2.70 -5.76 46.64
C GLY A 160 -1.61 -6.83 46.83
N LYS A 161 -0.55 -6.53 47.59
CA LYS A 161 0.27 -7.56 48.23
C LYS A 161 -0.52 -8.16 49.41
N GLY A 162 -1.21 -9.29 49.20
CA GLY A 162 -1.78 -10.03 50.32
C GLY A 162 -2.86 -11.07 49.97
N HIS A 163 -2.50 -12.34 50.21
CA HIS A 163 -3.34 -13.49 50.58
C HIS A 163 -4.28 -14.18 49.54
N GLN A 164 -3.92 -15.45 49.25
CA GLN A 164 -4.72 -16.71 49.12
C GLN A 164 -6.13 -16.66 48.46
N ARG A 165 -6.62 -17.62 47.64
CA ARG A 165 -6.20 -18.96 47.18
C ARG A 165 -7.17 -19.35 46.02
N ASN A 166 -6.78 -20.31 45.18
CA ASN A 166 -7.63 -21.11 44.28
C ASN A 166 -8.43 -20.41 43.16
N LYS A 167 -7.76 -20.01 42.07
CA LYS A 167 -8.37 -20.01 40.72
C LYS A 167 -7.56 -20.94 39.84
N SER A 168 -8.23 -21.85 39.14
CA SER A 168 -7.59 -22.93 38.39
C SER A 168 -6.54 -22.36 37.40
N VAL A 169 -5.37 -22.98 37.35
CA VAL A 169 -4.29 -22.60 36.43
C VAL A 169 -4.74 -22.76 34.95
N ALA A 170 -5.74 -23.61 34.72
CA ALA A 170 -6.33 -23.89 33.41
C ALA A 170 -7.08 -22.68 32.80
N GLU A 171 -7.71 -21.80 33.59
CA GLU A 171 -8.49 -20.65 33.07
C GLU A 171 -7.63 -19.46 32.61
N LYS A 172 -6.31 -19.44 32.91
CA LYS A 172 -5.43 -18.30 32.61
C LYS A 172 -4.46 -18.53 31.46
N SER A 173 -4.30 -19.76 30.96
CA SER A 173 -3.38 -20.00 29.84
C SER A 173 -3.91 -19.38 28.55
N LEU A 174 -3.07 -18.65 27.80
CA LEU A 174 -3.44 -18.06 26.51
C LEU A 174 -3.93 -19.11 25.50
N ASP A 175 -3.35 -20.30 25.56
CA ASP A 175 -3.73 -21.40 24.67
C ASP A 175 -5.17 -21.83 24.94
N SER A 176 -5.58 -21.94 26.20
CA SER A 176 -6.96 -22.27 26.58
C SER A 176 -7.98 -21.24 26.10
N ALA A 177 -7.64 -19.94 26.18
CA ALA A 177 -8.47 -18.86 25.69
C ALA A 177 -8.57 -18.89 24.15
N GLY A 178 -7.47 -19.21 23.46
CA GLY A 178 -7.45 -19.46 22.02
C GLY A 178 -8.34 -20.63 21.61
N HIS A 179 -8.36 -21.73 22.37
CA HIS A 179 -9.25 -22.87 22.10
C HIS A 179 -10.73 -22.52 22.30
N ARG A 180 -11.09 -21.82 23.39
CA ARG A 180 -12.46 -21.35 23.62
C ARG A 180 -12.96 -20.42 22.50
N TRP A 181 -12.09 -19.51 22.04
CA TRP A 181 -12.40 -18.65 20.91
C TRP A 181 -12.71 -19.47 19.65
N ARG A 182 -11.85 -20.42 19.28
CA ARG A 182 -12.10 -21.28 18.11
C ARG A 182 -13.41 -22.05 18.22
N GLN A 183 -13.70 -22.62 19.40
CA GLN A 183 -14.96 -23.33 19.63
C GLN A 183 -16.17 -22.39 19.50
N ALA A 184 -16.08 -21.16 20.04
CA ALA A 184 -17.14 -20.17 19.91
C ALA A 184 -17.37 -19.73 18.45
N MET A 185 -16.30 -19.55 17.67
CA MET A 185 -16.41 -19.21 16.24
C MET A 185 -16.97 -20.38 15.41
N SER A 186 -16.54 -21.61 15.71
CA SER A 186 -17.02 -22.83 15.04
C SER A 186 -18.51 -23.06 15.30
N ASN A 187 -18.99 -22.84 16.52
CA ASN A 187 -20.39 -23.02 16.91
C ASN A 187 -21.31 -21.83 16.51
N MET A 188 -20.76 -20.76 15.93
CA MET A 188 -21.53 -19.57 15.57
C MET A 188 -22.44 -19.85 14.36
N SER A 189 -23.69 -19.40 14.43
CA SER A 189 -24.65 -19.53 13.33
C SER A 189 -24.22 -18.72 12.10
N HIS A 190 -24.68 -19.11 10.91
CA HIS A 190 -24.41 -18.35 9.68
C HIS A 190 -24.95 -16.91 9.79
N TYR A 191 -26.14 -16.74 10.38
CA TYR A 191 -26.75 -15.44 10.64
C TYR A 191 -25.83 -14.57 11.51
N ASP A 192 -25.33 -15.09 12.63
CA ASP A 192 -24.47 -14.34 13.54
C ASP A 192 -23.14 -13.95 12.88
N ARG A 193 -22.53 -14.85 12.10
CA ARG A 193 -21.31 -14.59 11.34
C ARG A 193 -21.52 -13.43 10.38
N LEU A 194 -22.56 -13.52 9.55
CA LEU A 194 -22.87 -12.49 8.56
C LEU A 194 -23.21 -11.15 9.23
N ARG A 195 -24.02 -11.17 10.29
CA ARG A 195 -24.36 -9.97 11.07
C ARG A 195 -23.14 -9.31 11.71
N GLN A 196 -22.14 -10.06 12.21
CA GLN A 196 -20.88 -9.47 12.69
C GLN A 196 -20.12 -8.75 11.58
N VAL A 197 -20.02 -9.39 10.40
CA VAL A 197 -19.34 -8.79 9.25
C VAL A 197 -20.10 -7.53 8.78
N ALA A 198 -21.43 -7.60 8.65
CA ALA A 198 -22.26 -6.46 8.28
C ALA A 198 -22.10 -5.29 9.24
N LEU A 199 -22.16 -5.54 10.56
CA LEU A 199 -21.97 -4.50 11.57
C LEU A 199 -20.56 -3.88 11.50
N TRP A 200 -19.52 -4.69 11.31
CA TRP A 200 -18.16 -4.19 11.12
C TRP A 200 -18.05 -3.27 9.91
N LEU A 201 -18.59 -3.70 8.76
CA LEU A 201 -18.55 -2.94 7.52
C LEU A 201 -19.33 -1.62 7.62
N LEU A 202 -20.49 -1.61 8.28
CA LEU A 202 -21.26 -0.40 8.55
C LEU A 202 -20.48 0.59 9.45
N CYS A 203 -19.89 0.09 10.54
CA CYS A 203 -19.04 0.89 11.41
C CYS A 203 -17.86 1.52 10.65
N TRP A 204 -17.19 0.72 9.81
CA TRP A 204 -16.04 1.15 9.01
C TRP A 204 -16.42 2.10 7.86
N GLY A 205 -17.60 1.90 7.27
CA GLY A 205 -18.12 2.69 6.15
C GLY A 205 -18.24 4.17 6.48
N GLU A 206 -18.64 4.51 7.70
CA GLU A 206 -18.83 5.90 8.15
C GLU A 206 -17.67 6.45 9.00
N ALA A 207 -16.61 5.67 9.22
CA ALA A 207 -15.51 6.05 10.10
C ALA A 207 -14.68 7.26 9.64
N GLY A 208 -14.69 7.59 8.34
CA GLY A 208 -13.88 8.68 7.77
C GLY A 208 -12.39 8.50 8.09
N ASN A 209 -11.73 9.53 8.62
CA ASN A 209 -10.31 9.47 9.01
C ASN A 209 -10.02 8.52 10.18
N LEU A 210 -11.02 8.11 10.97
CA LEU A 210 -10.79 7.14 12.05
C LEU A 210 -10.45 5.73 11.54
N ARG A 211 -10.50 5.49 10.22
CA ARG A 211 -9.96 4.27 9.60
C ARG A 211 -8.46 4.09 9.83
N PHE A 212 -7.72 5.18 10.04
CA PHE A 212 -6.31 5.11 10.47
C PHE A 212 -6.15 4.65 11.93
N THR A 213 -7.25 4.61 12.68
CA THR A 213 -7.28 4.17 14.08
C THR A 213 -7.92 2.79 14.23
N ALA A 214 -7.25 1.74 13.75
CA ALA A 214 -7.79 0.38 13.68
C ALA A 214 -8.21 -0.19 15.04
N GLU A 215 -7.45 0.05 16.12
CA GLU A 215 -7.81 -0.46 17.45
C GLU A 215 -8.99 0.31 18.07
N CYS A 216 -9.11 1.60 17.78
CA CYS A 216 -10.31 2.39 18.12
C CYS A 216 -11.55 1.82 17.42
N MET A 217 -11.44 1.49 16.13
CA MET A 217 -12.51 0.85 15.37
C MET A 217 -12.90 -0.52 15.95
N CYS A 218 -11.92 -1.31 16.39
CA CYS A 218 -12.20 -2.58 17.08
C CYS A 218 -12.99 -2.37 18.38
N PHE A 219 -12.65 -1.35 19.15
CA PHE A 219 -13.38 -0.99 20.37
C PHE A 219 -14.81 -0.52 20.09
N ILE A 220 -15.01 0.33 19.07
CA ILE A 220 -16.33 0.78 18.64
C ILE A 220 -17.20 -0.42 18.24
N PHE A 221 -16.66 -1.31 17.40
CA PHE A 221 -17.35 -2.52 16.98
C PHE A 221 -17.70 -3.44 18.16
N LYS A 222 -16.78 -3.66 19.12
CA LYS A 222 -17.06 -4.46 20.33
C LYS A 222 -18.23 -3.87 21.11
N CYS A 223 -18.23 -2.56 21.33
CA CYS A 223 -19.31 -1.89 22.06
C CYS A 223 -20.64 -1.99 21.31
N ALA A 224 -20.61 -1.88 19.98
CA ALA A 224 -21.79 -2.04 19.14
C ALA A 224 -22.34 -3.49 19.19
N ASP A 225 -21.49 -4.51 19.06
CA ASP A 225 -21.93 -5.93 19.14
C ASP A 225 -22.47 -6.26 20.55
N ASP A 226 -21.87 -5.72 21.61
CA ASP A 226 -22.36 -5.89 22.98
C ASP A 226 -23.74 -5.24 23.20
N TYR A 227 -23.95 -4.04 22.64
CA TYR A 227 -25.25 -3.38 22.68
C TYR A 227 -26.29 -4.13 21.84
N TYR A 228 -25.93 -4.58 20.64
CA TYR A 228 -26.84 -5.34 19.78
C TYR A 228 -27.36 -6.60 20.48
N ARG A 229 -26.48 -7.33 21.20
CA ARG A 229 -26.84 -8.55 21.94
C ARG A 229 -27.63 -8.26 23.23
N SER A 230 -27.84 -6.99 23.58
CA SER A 230 -28.56 -6.62 24.79
C SER A 230 -30.08 -6.76 24.61
N PRO A 231 -30.83 -7.12 25.67
CA PRO A 231 -32.30 -7.11 25.61
C PRO A 231 -32.87 -5.73 25.27
N GLU A 232 -32.18 -4.65 25.66
CA GLU A 232 -32.59 -3.27 25.38
C GLU A 232 -32.62 -2.99 23.88
N CYS A 233 -31.57 -3.39 23.15
CA CYS A 233 -31.53 -3.23 21.69
C CYS A 233 -32.47 -4.21 20.97
N GLN A 234 -32.52 -5.47 21.41
CA GLN A 234 -33.36 -6.49 20.77
C GLN A 234 -34.86 -6.21 20.92
N ASN A 235 -35.27 -5.60 22.03
CA ASN A 235 -36.67 -5.23 22.27
C ASN A 235 -37.03 -3.84 21.70
N SER A 236 -36.07 -3.10 21.16
CA SER A 236 -36.32 -1.77 20.59
C SER A 236 -37.05 -1.91 19.25
N THR A 237 -38.28 -1.40 19.19
CA THR A 237 -39.10 -1.37 17.97
C THR A 237 -39.03 -0.04 17.22
N GLU A 238 -38.53 1.01 17.87
CA GLU A 238 -38.40 2.34 17.27
C GLU A 238 -37.08 2.46 16.49
N ALA A 239 -37.19 2.92 15.24
CA ALA A 239 -36.03 3.17 14.41
C ALA A 239 -35.31 4.44 14.88
N VAL A 240 -34.00 4.31 15.06
CA VAL A 240 -33.11 5.41 15.43
C VAL A 240 -32.95 6.38 14.24
N PRO A 241 -32.84 7.71 14.47
CA PRO A 241 -32.62 8.67 13.39
C PRO A 241 -31.37 8.37 12.55
N GLU A 242 -31.48 8.58 11.25
CA GLU A 242 -30.36 8.43 10.31
C GLU A 242 -29.21 9.40 10.67
N GLY A 243 -27.97 8.88 10.63
CA GLY A 243 -26.76 9.63 10.96
C GLY A 243 -26.42 9.67 12.46
N LEU A 244 -27.20 9.03 13.34
CA LEU A 244 -26.91 9.04 14.78
C LEU A 244 -25.53 8.46 15.09
N TYR A 245 -25.15 7.35 14.46
CA TYR A 245 -23.82 6.75 14.64
C TYR A 245 -22.70 7.73 14.28
N LEU A 246 -22.78 8.37 13.10
CA LEU A 246 -21.81 9.35 12.66
C LEU A 246 -21.70 10.51 13.67
N HIS A 247 -22.82 11.05 14.12
CA HIS A 247 -22.84 12.24 14.99
C HIS A 247 -22.42 11.96 16.43
N THR A 248 -22.78 10.81 17.00
CA THR A 248 -22.56 10.50 18.42
C THR A 248 -21.26 9.75 18.68
N VAL A 249 -20.81 8.92 17.73
CA VAL A 249 -19.62 8.05 17.89
C VAL A 249 -18.42 8.63 17.15
N ILE A 250 -18.54 8.87 15.84
CA ILE A 250 -17.39 9.19 14.98
C ILE A 250 -17.02 10.67 15.02
N LYS A 251 -17.99 11.57 14.89
CA LYS A 251 -17.76 13.02 14.80
C LYS A 251 -17.05 13.61 16.02
N PRO A 252 -17.32 13.18 17.28
CA PRO A 252 -16.57 13.67 18.45
C PRO A 252 -15.08 13.32 18.41
N LEU A 253 -14.75 12.09 18.02
CA LEU A 253 -13.36 11.63 17.86
C LEU A 253 -12.65 12.36 16.71
N TYR A 254 -13.33 12.51 15.56
CA TYR A 254 -12.81 13.27 14.44
C TYR A 254 -12.53 14.74 14.82
N ARG A 255 -13.46 15.39 15.53
CA ARG A 255 -13.29 16.77 16.01
C ARG A 255 -12.10 16.88 16.95
N PHE A 256 -11.92 15.93 17.87
CA PHE A 256 -10.75 15.90 18.74
C PHE A 256 -9.44 15.91 17.94
N LEU A 257 -9.31 15.05 16.92
CA LEU A 257 -8.13 14.98 16.06
C LEU A 257 -7.94 16.25 15.22
N ARG A 258 -9.02 16.73 14.59
CA ARG A 258 -9.01 17.98 13.81
C ARG A 258 -8.55 19.16 14.65
N ASP A 259 -9.05 19.31 15.87
CA ASP A 259 -8.74 20.44 16.75
C ASP A 259 -7.29 20.44 17.27
N GLN A 260 -6.56 19.32 17.10
CA GLN A 260 -5.11 19.30 17.31
C GLN A 260 -4.36 20.04 16.20
N ILE A 261 -4.91 20.03 14.98
CA ILE A 261 -4.24 20.48 13.75
C ILE A 261 -4.80 21.82 13.27
N TYR A 262 -6.08 22.07 13.44
CA TYR A 262 -6.76 23.28 13.00
C TYR A 262 -7.20 24.14 14.17
N GLU A 263 -7.22 25.45 13.94
CA GLU A 263 -7.89 26.42 14.81
C GLU A 263 -8.81 27.32 14.01
N VAL A 264 -9.83 27.84 14.69
CA VAL A 264 -10.79 28.75 14.08
C VAL A 264 -10.25 30.17 14.25
N GLN A 265 -9.85 30.81 13.14
CA GLN A 265 -9.55 32.24 13.08
C GLN A 265 -10.56 32.90 12.14
N GLU A 266 -11.24 33.96 12.61
CA GLU A 266 -12.24 34.70 11.81
C GLU A 266 -13.33 33.80 11.16
N GLY A 267 -13.72 32.72 11.84
CA GLY A 267 -14.72 31.76 11.33
C GLY A 267 -14.20 30.80 10.25
N LYS A 268 -12.90 30.80 9.94
CA LYS A 268 -12.24 29.85 9.02
C LYS A 268 -11.27 28.95 9.77
N PHE A 269 -11.20 27.69 9.35
CA PHE A 269 -10.21 26.75 9.87
C PHE A 269 -8.84 27.03 9.24
N VAL A 270 -7.88 27.45 10.07
CA VAL A 270 -6.48 27.67 9.70
C VAL A 270 -5.64 26.56 10.33
N ARG A 271 -4.72 25.98 9.54
CA ARG A 271 -3.84 24.91 10.00
C ARG A 271 -2.75 25.48 10.92
N ARG A 272 -2.51 24.81 12.04
CA ARG A 272 -1.44 25.11 13.00
C ARG A 272 -0.13 24.51 12.52
N GLU A 273 0.94 25.29 12.57
CA GLU A 273 2.32 24.83 12.38
C GLU A 273 2.91 24.42 13.74
N ARG A 274 2.44 23.30 14.29
CA ARG A 274 2.98 22.71 15.51
C ARG A 274 3.81 21.47 15.19
N ASP A 275 4.89 21.26 15.94
CA ASP A 275 5.72 20.06 15.80
C ASP A 275 4.95 18.81 16.24
N HIS A 276 5.19 17.67 15.60
CA HIS A 276 4.54 16.38 15.86
C HIS A 276 4.68 15.93 17.32
N GLU A 277 5.73 16.35 18.02
CA GLU A 277 5.90 16.13 19.47
C GLU A 277 4.74 16.71 20.29
N SER A 278 4.17 17.83 19.85
CA SER A 278 3.18 18.62 20.60
C SER A 278 1.72 18.35 20.20
N ILE A 279 1.50 17.49 19.21
CA ILE A 279 0.18 17.17 18.64
C ILE A 279 -0.16 15.72 18.95
N THR A 280 -1.40 15.45 19.34
CA THR A 280 -1.91 14.08 19.44
C THR A 280 -2.33 13.58 18.06
N GLY A 281 -1.70 12.53 17.56
CA GLY A 281 -1.96 11.93 16.26
C GLY A 281 -2.81 10.65 16.33
N TYR A 282 -2.95 9.97 15.19
CA TYR A 282 -3.66 8.69 15.09
C TYR A 282 -3.01 7.58 15.94
N ASP A 283 -1.68 7.54 16.01
CA ASP A 283 -0.95 6.53 16.79
C ASP A 283 -1.19 6.67 18.29
N ASP A 284 -1.25 7.90 18.80
CA ASP A 284 -1.57 8.16 20.20
C ASP A 284 -2.99 7.67 20.54
N LEU A 285 -3.95 7.92 19.64
CA LEU A 285 -5.32 7.45 19.78
C LEU A 285 -5.40 5.92 19.74
N ASN A 286 -4.68 5.26 18.82
CA ASN A 286 -4.63 3.79 18.76
C ASN A 286 -4.04 3.18 20.03
N GLN A 287 -2.94 3.76 20.54
CA GLN A 287 -2.26 3.23 21.71
C GLN A 287 -3.13 3.25 22.98
N LEU A 288 -4.11 4.17 23.07
CA LEU A 288 -5.13 4.15 24.13
C LEU A 288 -5.88 2.81 24.18
N PHE A 289 -6.15 2.20 23.03
CA PHE A 289 -6.93 0.96 22.91
C PHE A 289 -6.08 -0.32 22.90
N TRP A 290 -4.76 -0.21 23.01
CA TRP A 290 -3.86 -1.37 23.04
C TRP A 290 -3.89 -2.12 24.36
N TYR A 291 -4.10 -1.38 25.45
CA TYR A 291 -3.95 -1.87 26.81
C TYR A 291 -5.26 -1.70 27.60
N PRO A 292 -5.61 -2.65 28.49
CA PRO A 292 -6.76 -2.51 29.39
C PRO A 292 -6.72 -1.22 30.20
N GLU A 293 -5.54 -0.77 30.61
CA GLU A 293 -5.34 0.46 31.38
C GLU A 293 -5.78 1.72 30.61
N GLY A 294 -5.54 1.76 29.29
CA GLY A 294 -5.97 2.88 28.46
C GLY A 294 -7.48 2.88 28.20
N ILE A 295 -8.08 1.71 28.00
CA ILE A 295 -9.56 1.59 27.93
C ILE A 295 -10.19 2.02 29.26
N ALA A 296 -9.57 1.66 30.38
CA ALA A 296 -10.04 2.03 31.72
C ALA A 296 -9.89 3.53 32.06
N SER A 297 -9.02 4.27 31.34
CA SER A 297 -8.86 5.71 31.53
C SER A 297 -9.87 6.55 30.74
N ILE A 298 -10.75 5.94 29.95
CA ILE A 298 -11.80 6.66 29.21
C ILE A 298 -12.82 7.24 30.21
N MET A 299 -12.86 8.58 30.28
CA MET A 299 -13.72 9.34 31.17
C MET A 299 -14.91 9.94 30.42
N MET A 300 -16.06 9.95 31.07
CA MET A 300 -17.24 10.69 30.65
C MET A 300 -17.20 12.12 31.19
N ARG A 301 -18.03 13.00 30.64
CA ARG A 301 -18.13 14.43 31.03
C ARG A 301 -18.52 14.62 32.50
N ASP A 302 -19.19 13.64 33.12
CA ASP A 302 -19.52 13.62 34.54
C ASP A 302 -18.37 13.12 35.43
N LYS A 303 -17.17 12.90 34.85
CA LYS A 303 -15.97 12.35 35.47
C LYS A 303 -16.07 10.87 35.89
N SER A 304 -17.16 10.18 35.60
CA SER A 304 -17.23 8.73 35.77
C SER A 304 -16.52 8.01 34.61
N ARG A 305 -16.10 6.77 34.80
CA ARG A 305 -15.34 6.02 33.78
C ARG A 305 -16.27 5.17 32.94
N LEU A 306 -16.01 5.06 31.64
CA LEU A 306 -16.82 4.24 30.74
C LEU A 306 -16.83 2.76 31.14
N VAL A 307 -15.74 2.26 31.71
CA VAL A 307 -15.63 0.87 32.19
C VAL A 307 -16.53 0.55 33.37
N ASP A 308 -16.96 1.55 34.14
CA ASP A 308 -17.89 1.38 35.27
C ASP A 308 -19.33 1.14 34.78
N VAL A 309 -19.64 1.50 33.52
CA VAL A 309 -20.91 1.21 32.85
C VAL A 309 -20.93 -0.24 32.36
N PRO A 310 -22.05 -0.98 32.53
CA PRO A 310 -22.20 -2.34 32.00
C PRO A 310 -21.91 -2.40 30.50
N PRO A 311 -21.21 -3.44 29.98
CA PRO A 311 -20.80 -3.53 28.57
C PRO A 311 -21.92 -3.24 27.56
N ALA A 312 -23.10 -3.81 27.79
CA ALA A 312 -24.29 -3.62 26.97
C ALA A 312 -24.75 -2.16 26.83
N LYS A 313 -24.42 -1.28 27.79
CA LYS A 313 -24.86 0.13 27.80
C LYS A 313 -23.77 1.12 27.40
N ARG A 314 -22.55 0.66 27.14
CA ARG A 314 -21.41 1.56 26.83
C ARG A 314 -21.59 2.28 25.51
N PHE A 315 -22.17 1.63 24.50
CA PHE A 315 -22.39 2.21 23.18
C PHE A 315 -23.23 3.48 23.23
N MET A 316 -24.32 3.48 24.02
CA MET A 316 -25.21 4.64 24.19
C MET A 316 -24.57 5.81 24.95
N LYS A 317 -23.36 5.63 25.49
CA LYS A 317 -22.63 6.64 26.27
C LYS A 317 -21.50 7.33 25.49
N PHE A 318 -21.30 7.00 24.21
CA PHE A 318 -20.20 7.57 23.40
C PHE A 318 -20.24 9.09 23.29
N GLU A 319 -21.43 9.69 23.16
CA GLU A 319 -21.57 11.14 23.11
C GLU A 319 -21.11 11.83 24.41
N GLN A 320 -21.23 11.12 25.53
CA GLN A 320 -20.88 11.61 26.87
C GLN A 320 -19.39 11.46 27.19
N ILE A 321 -18.58 10.85 26.30
CA ILE A 321 -17.14 10.69 26.50
C ILE A 321 -16.43 12.03 26.33
N ASP A 322 -15.50 12.33 27.24
CA ASP A 322 -14.59 13.46 27.12
C ASP A 322 -13.23 12.98 26.60
N TRP A 323 -13.09 13.01 25.27
CA TRP A 323 -11.88 12.56 24.57
C TRP A 323 -10.64 13.39 24.93
N LYS A 324 -10.81 14.68 25.24
CA LYS A 324 -9.69 15.58 25.57
C LYS A 324 -8.97 15.17 26.85
N ASN A 325 -9.72 14.71 27.84
CA ASN A 325 -9.16 14.24 29.11
C ASN A 325 -8.86 12.73 29.12
N SER A 326 -9.40 11.97 28.17
CA SER A 326 -9.19 10.53 28.06
C SER A 326 -7.92 10.16 27.29
N ILE A 327 -7.57 10.93 26.26
CA ILE A 327 -6.44 10.63 25.37
C ILE A 327 -5.19 11.34 25.89
N VAL A 328 -4.10 10.58 26.03
CA VAL A 328 -2.80 11.07 26.46
C VAL A 328 -1.80 10.91 25.32
N LYS A 329 -0.94 11.91 25.11
CA LYS A 329 0.17 11.84 24.16
C LYS A 329 1.16 10.75 24.59
N THR A 330 1.47 9.82 23.69
CA THR A 330 2.36 8.69 23.95
C THR A 330 3.55 8.62 23.00
N TYR A 331 3.42 9.15 21.78
CA TYR A 331 4.44 9.10 20.73
C TYR A 331 5.18 10.44 20.62
N PHE A 332 6.39 10.53 21.18
CA PHE A 332 7.23 11.73 21.12
C PHE A 332 8.34 11.54 20.09
N GLU A 333 8.14 12.03 18.86
CA GLU A 333 9.19 12.02 17.83
C GLU A 333 9.98 13.31 17.87
N LYS A 334 11.25 13.23 18.29
CA LYS A 334 12.24 14.28 18.09
C LYS A 334 13.11 13.91 16.91
N ARG A 335 13.55 14.88 16.11
CA ARG A 335 14.53 14.67 15.02
C ARG A 335 15.78 15.50 15.28
N THR A 336 16.91 14.85 15.55
CA THR A 336 18.23 15.50 15.75
C THR A 336 19.34 14.66 15.11
N ILE A 337 20.57 15.18 15.07
CA ILE A 337 21.73 14.43 14.57
C ILE A 337 22.13 13.29 15.53
N VAL A 338 21.82 13.43 16.82
CA VAL A 338 22.18 12.45 17.85
C VAL A 338 21.48 11.09 17.61
N GLN A 339 20.34 11.08 16.92
CA GLN A 339 19.64 9.86 16.47
C GLN A 339 20.55 8.96 15.64
N LEU A 340 21.51 9.51 14.87
CA LEU A 340 22.43 8.70 14.08
C LEU A 340 23.29 7.78 14.95
N LEU A 341 23.64 8.22 16.15
CA LEU A 341 24.42 7.42 17.10
C LEU A 341 23.60 6.24 17.64
N VAL A 342 22.31 6.45 17.92
CA VAL A 342 21.41 5.43 18.47
C VAL A 342 20.97 4.42 17.40
N HIS A 343 20.46 4.91 16.26
CA HIS A 343 19.91 4.04 15.22
C HIS A 343 20.98 3.29 14.42
N PHE A 344 22.13 3.92 14.16
CA PHE A 344 23.26 3.30 13.44
C PHE A 344 24.36 2.80 14.37
N ASN A 345 24.08 2.62 15.66
CA ASN A 345 25.03 2.20 16.69
C ASN A 345 25.91 1.02 16.26
N ARG A 346 25.31 -0.03 15.67
CA ARG A 346 26.07 -1.21 15.19
C ARG A 346 27.02 -0.88 14.05
N VAL A 347 26.63 0.02 13.14
CA VAL A 347 27.49 0.45 12.03
C VAL A 347 28.73 1.14 12.61
N TRP A 348 28.55 2.03 13.58
CA TRP A 348 29.66 2.68 14.29
C TRP A 348 30.58 1.67 14.97
N ILE A 349 30.02 0.71 15.71
CA ILE A 349 30.81 -0.30 16.42
C ILE A 349 31.61 -1.17 15.45
N ILE A 350 30.97 -1.73 14.43
CA ILE A 350 31.59 -2.62 13.45
C ILE A 350 32.74 -1.91 12.74
N HIS A 351 32.56 -0.64 12.35
CA HIS A 351 33.56 0.08 11.58
C HIS A 351 34.67 0.67 12.46
N LEU A 352 34.32 1.46 13.47
CA LEU A 352 35.32 2.16 14.29
C LEU A 352 36.19 1.18 15.08
N SER A 353 35.60 0.11 15.62
CA SER A 353 36.36 -0.87 16.40
C SER A 353 37.28 -1.71 15.50
N MET A 354 36.82 -2.09 14.30
CA MET A 354 37.65 -2.84 13.36
C MET A 354 38.79 -1.99 12.79
N TYR A 355 38.50 -0.73 12.45
CA TYR A 355 39.52 0.25 12.07
C TYR A 355 40.56 0.42 13.18
N TRP A 356 40.14 0.48 14.44
CA TRP A 356 41.05 0.52 15.58
C TRP A 356 41.93 -0.73 15.67
N TYR A 357 41.34 -1.94 15.62
CA TYR A 357 42.09 -3.20 15.68
C TYR A 357 43.17 -3.26 14.61
N TYR A 358 42.83 -2.83 13.39
CA TYR A 358 43.74 -2.80 12.25
C TYR A 358 44.86 -1.76 12.39
N THR A 359 44.49 -0.51 12.68
CA THR A 359 45.45 0.59 12.77
C THR A 359 46.37 0.41 13.97
N ALA A 360 45.85 0.19 15.18
CA ALA A 360 46.63 0.08 16.42
C ALA A 360 47.66 -1.06 16.39
N TYR A 361 47.30 -2.21 15.80
CA TYR A 361 48.22 -3.34 15.68
C TYR A 361 49.38 -3.08 14.70
N ASN A 362 49.12 -2.26 13.67
CA ASN A 362 50.08 -1.97 12.59
C ASN A 362 50.87 -0.67 12.81
N SER A 363 50.53 0.16 13.81
CA SER A 363 51.19 1.44 14.11
C SER A 363 51.94 1.48 15.47
N PRO A 364 52.84 0.53 15.77
CA PRO A 364 53.51 0.47 17.07
C PRO A 364 54.37 1.69 17.41
N SER A 365 54.78 2.47 16.40
CA SER A 365 55.56 3.71 16.59
C SER A 365 54.84 4.76 17.42
N ILE A 366 53.50 4.75 17.47
CA ILE A 366 52.69 5.71 18.24
C ILE A 366 52.87 5.53 19.75
N TYR A 367 53.06 4.30 20.21
CA TYR A 367 53.12 3.94 21.63
C TYR A 367 54.45 3.29 22.00
N ASN A 368 55.53 3.76 21.38
CA ASN A 368 56.90 3.43 21.78
C ASN A 368 57.14 3.81 23.25
N GLN A 369 58.09 3.12 23.88
CA GLN A 369 58.46 3.40 25.27
C GLN A 369 59.12 4.78 25.38
N SER A 370 59.01 5.42 26.55
CA SER A 370 59.61 6.74 26.82
C SER A 370 61.11 6.81 26.56
N ASN A 371 61.79 5.66 26.58
CA ASN A 371 63.22 5.51 26.31
C ASN A 371 63.56 5.34 24.82
N GLY A 372 62.59 5.49 23.91
CA GLY A 372 62.76 5.34 22.46
C GLY A 372 62.81 3.89 21.95
N GLN A 373 62.66 2.91 22.84
CA GLN A 373 62.62 1.47 22.51
C GLN A 373 61.24 1.07 21.92
N PRO A 374 61.19 0.04 21.05
CA PRO A 374 59.92 -0.49 20.53
C PRO A 374 59.02 -1.01 21.66
N PRO A 375 57.68 -1.01 21.48
CA PRO A 375 56.76 -1.46 22.51
C PRO A 375 56.94 -2.95 22.82
N THR A 376 56.69 -3.34 24.07
CA THR A 376 56.66 -4.75 24.47
C THR A 376 55.50 -5.48 23.78
N ALA A 377 55.62 -6.80 23.63
CA ALA A 377 54.54 -7.61 23.06
C ALA A 377 53.23 -7.46 23.86
N ALA A 378 53.32 -7.35 25.19
CA ALA A 378 52.18 -7.08 26.08
C ALA A 378 51.49 -5.73 25.75
N MET A 379 52.29 -4.67 25.55
CA MET A 379 51.77 -3.35 25.18
C MET A 379 51.06 -3.40 23.82
N ARG A 380 51.64 -4.09 22.83
CA ARG A 380 51.06 -4.22 21.49
C ARG A 380 49.69 -4.91 21.54
N TRP A 381 49.58 -6.05 22.24
CA TRP A 381 48.30 -6.73 22.41
C TRP A 381 47.27 -5.87 23.16
N SER A 382 47.72 -5.17 24.20
CA SER A 382 46.84 -4.35 25.04
C SER A 382 46.31 -3.09 24.34
N VAL A 383 47.15 -2.38 23.58
CA VAL A 383 46.72 -1.19 22.81
C VAL A 383 45.77 -1.59 21.68
N THR A 384 46.02 -2.70 21.00
CA THR A 384 45.07 -3.26 20.02
C THR A 384 43.75 -3.63 20.70
N ALA A 385 43.78 -4.21 21.91
CA ALA A 385 42.59 -4.59 22.65
C ALA A 385 41.70 -3.40 23.06
N LEU A 386 42.19 -2.16 23.04
CA LEU A 386 41.35 -0.97 23.28
C LEU A 386 40.22 -0.78 22.24
N GLY A 387 40.23 -1.51 21.12
CA GLY A 387 39.09 -1.55 20.19
C GLY A 387 37.78 -1.99 20.87
N GLY A 388 37.85 -2.88 21.86
CA GLY A 388 36.69 -3.29 22.65
C GLY A 388 36.20 -2.20 23.61
N ALA A 389 37.14 -1.40 24.15
CA ALA A 389 36.80 -0.21 24.94
C ALA A 389 36.10 0.84 24.07
N LEU A 390 36.57 1.05 22.83
CA LEU A 390 35.92 1.93 21.85
C LEU A 390 34.50 1.47 21.52
N SER A 391 34.29 0.17 21.26
CA SER A 391 32.93 -0.39 21.09
C SER A 391 32.03 -0.08 22.28
N THR A 392 32.57 -0.22 23.49
CA THR A 392 31.83 -0.01 24.74
C THR A 392 31.50 1.47 24.97
N ILE A 393 32.42 2.39 24.62
CA ILE A 393 32.19 3.83 24.69
C ILE A 393 31.08 4.23 23.71
N ILE A 394 31.09 3.74 22.48
CA ILE A 394 30.04 4.02 21.50
C ILE A 394 28.68 3.55 22.03
N MET A 395 28.62 2.33 22.57
CA MET A 395 27.42 1.79 23.22
C MET A 395 26.95 2.65 24.41
N LEU A 396 27.88 3.17 25.20
CA LEU A 396 27.59 4.03 26.35
C LEU A 396 27.01 5.36 25.90
N LEU A 397 27.62 6.02 24.91
CA LEU A 397 27.14 7.27 24.35
C LEU A 397 25.77 7.09 23.69
N ALA A 398 25.55 5.99 22.96
CA ALA A 398 24.23 5.65 22.42
C ALA A 398 23.18 5.45 23.52
N THR A 399 23.55 4.78 24.63
CA THR A 399 22.63 4.59 25.77
C THR A 399 22.34 5.89 26.50
N LEU A 400 23.31 6.82 26.60
CA LEU A 400 23.09 8.16 27.14
C LEU A 400 22.17 8.98 26.24
N ALA A 401 22.36 8.89 24.92
CA ALA A 401 21.48 9.52 23.94
C ALA A 401 20.05 8.97 24.00
N GLU A 402 19.84 7.68 24.30
CA GLU A 402 18.51 7.10 24.48
C GLU A 402 17.68 7.80 25.58
N PHE A 403 18.31 8.41 26.60
CA PHE A 403 17.60 9.20 27.63
C PHE A 403 16.97 10.49 27.10
N ILE A 404 17.47 11.03 25.98
CA ILE A 404 16.93 12.25 25.36
C ILE A 404 15.61 11.93 24.63
N PHE A 405 15.51 10.72 24.08
CA PHE A 405 14.41 10.31 23.21
C PHE A 405 13.32 9.53 23.94
N LEU A 406 13.66 8.83 25.02
CA LEU A 406 12.69 8.05 25.79
C LEU A 406 12.10 8.88 26.94
N PRO A 407 10.79 8.81 27.18
CA PRO A 407 10.20 9.46 28.35
C PRO A 407 10.79 8.88 29.62
N LEU A 408 11.15 9.78 30.56
CA LEU A 408 11.78 9.48 31.85
C LEU A 408 10.79 8.83 32.84
N ASN A 409 10.30 7.65 32.48
CA ASN A 409 9.52 6.81 33.37
C ASN A 409 10.47 5.94 34.22
N TRP A 410 10.11 5.67 35.48
CA TRP A 410 10.94 4.89 36.41
C TRP A 410 11.40 3.53 35.82
N LYS A 411 10.51 2.89 35.04
CA LYS A 411 10.79 1.64 34.33
C LYS A 411 11.85 1.77 33.23
N ASN A 412 11.80 2.85 32.44
CA ASN A 412 12.73 3.11 31.34
C ASN A 412 14.08 3.55 31.91
N ALA A 413 14.05 4.49 32.86
CA ALA A 413 15.23 4.98 33.55
C ALA A 413 15.99 3.84 34.25
N SER A 414 15.31 3.01 35.05
CA SER A 414 15.93 1.87 35.75
C SER A 414 16.65 0.91 34.78
N HIS A 415 16.06 0.63 33.61
CA HIS A 415 16.67 -0.26 32.63
C HIS A 415 17.90 0.36 31.95
N LEU A 416 17.80 1.62 31.54
CA LEU A 416 18.91 2.34 30.93
C LEU A 416 20.07 2.50 31.93
N THR A 417 19.78 2.81 33.19
CA THR A 417 20.79 2.90 34.26
C THR A 417 21.48 1.56 34.51
N MET A 418 20.73 0.45 34.54
CA MET A 418 21.34 -0.90 34.64
C MET A 418 22.23 -1.23 33.45
N ARG A 419 21.83 -0.81 32.23
CA ARG A 419 22.67 -0.95 31.03
C ARG A 419 23.95 -0.14 31.15
N ILE A 420 23.85 1.12 31.58
CA ILE A 420 25.02 1.97 31.81
C ILE A 420 25.98 1.32 32.81
N PHE A 421 25.49 0.82 33.93
CA PHE A 421 26.32 0.15 34.94
C PHE A 421 27.04 -1.07 34.35
N PHE A 422 26.34 -1.93 33.62
CA PHE A 422 26.94 -3.06 32.92
C PHE A 422 28.00 -2.63 31.90
N LEU A 423 27.73 -1.58 31.11
CA LEU A 423 28.68 -1.06 30.13
C LEU A 423 29.94 -0.49 30.82
N PHE A 424 29.82 0.13 32.00
CA PHE A 424 30.99 0.53 32.78
C PHE A 424 31.83 -0.66 33.27
N VAL A 425 31.19 -1.77 33.66
CA VAL A 425 31.91 -3.00 34.01
C VAL A 425 32.66 -3.55 32.79
N VAL A 426 32.01 -3.62 31.63
CA VAL A 426 32.67 -4.06 30.38
C VAL A 426 33.80 -3.11 29.98
N LEU A 427 33.63 -1.80 30.17
CA LEU A 427 34.67 -0.81 29.90
C LEU A 427 35.88 -1.02 30.83
N ALA A 428 35.65 -1.29 32.12
CA ALA A 428 36.71 -1.61 33.06
C ALA A 428 37.46 -2.90 32.65
N LEU A 429 36.75 -3.93 32.19
CA LEU A 429 37.35 -5.18 31.71
C LEU A 429 38.16 -5.00 30.41
N THR A 430 37.72 -4.11 29.51
CA THR A 430 38.34 -3.90 28.20
C THR A 430 39.44 -2.83 28.20
N ALA A 431 39.43 -1.86 29.12
CA ALA A 431 40.42 -0.78 29.21
C ALA A 431 41.34 -0.88 30.44
N GLY A 432 40.85 -1.43 31.56
CA GLY A 432 41.60 -1.54 32.82
C GLY A 432 42.94 -2.27 32.71
N PRO A 433 43.01 -3.42 31.99
CA PRO A 433 44.28 -4.12 31.78
C PRO A 433 45.33 -3.27 31.05
N THR A 434 44.93 -2.35 30.16
CA THR A 434 45.86 -1.42 29.49
C THR A 434 46.45 -0.42 30.47
N VAL A 435 45.66 0.11 31.40
CA VAL A 435 46.17 1.01 32.46
C VAL A 435 47.23 0.28 33.29
N TYR A 436 46.95 -0.96 33.69
CA TYR A 436 47.93 -1.77 34.42
C TYR A 436 49.22 -1.98 33.61
N ILE A 437 49.11 -2.37 32.34
CA ILE A 437 50.29 -2.63 31.49
C ILE A 437 51.08 -1.34 31.24
N VAL A 438 50.44 -0.22 30.95
CA VAL A 438 51.12 1.06 30.66
C VAL A 438 51.87 1.61 31.88
N PHE A 439 51.27 1.57 33.07
CA PHE A 439 51.87 2.21 34.25
C PHE A 439 52.79 1.29 35.06
N PHE A 440 52.51 -0.02 35.12
CA PHE A 440 53.20 -0.93 36.04
C PHE A 440 54.23 -1.85 35.37
N THR A 441 54.38 -1.85 34.04
CA THR A 441 55.35 -2.72 33.35
C THR A 441 56.63 -2.02 32.88
N SER A 442 56.84 -0.77 33.29
CA SER A 442 57.89 0.11 32.77
C SER A 442 59.30 -0.13 33.33
N SER A 443 59.54 -1.12 34.18
CA SER A 443 60.90 -1.39 34.68
C SER A 443 61.08 -2.82 35.23
N THR A 444 61.95 -3.58 34.56
CA THR A 444 62.87 -4.56 35.19
C THR A 444 62.34 -5.94 35.64
N THR A 445 61.22 -6.46 35.13
CA THR A 445 60.88 -7.89 35.35
C THR A 445 60.49 -8.64 34.08
N ARG A 446 61.26 -9.68 33.70
CA ARG A 446 60.94 -10.68 32.66
C ARG A 446 59.80 -11.61 33.12
N SER A 447 58.64 -11.05 33.45
CA SER A 447 57.45 -11.83 33.81
C SER A 447 56.57 -12.02 32.57
N SER A 448 56.07 -13.24 32.35
CA SER A 448 55.09 -13.54 31.29
C SER A 448 53.67 -13.05 31.63
N VAL A 449 53.44 -12.57 32.86
CA VAL A 449 52.12 -12.17 33.35
C VAL A 449 51.50 -11.02 32.54
N PRO A 450 52.20 -9.91 32.23
CA PRO A 450 51.62 -8.84 31.41
C PRO A 450 51.24 -9.27 29.99
N LEU A 451 51.99 -10.23 29.42
CA LEU A 451 51.69 -10.78 28.09
C LEU A 451 50.39 -11.59 28.12
N ILE A 452 50.22 -12.44 29.15
CA ILE A 452 48.98 -13.22 29.34
C ILE A 452 47.78 -12.27 29.52
N ILE A 453 47.93 -11.24 30.36
CA ILE A 453 46.89 -10.23 30.58
C ILE A 453 46.51 -9.53 29.27
N GLY A 454 47.49 -9.10 28.46
CA GLY A 454 47.24 -8.45 27.18
C GLY A 454 46.53 -9.35 26.16
N ILE A 455 46.88 -10.63 26.09
CA ILE A 455 46.22 -11.59 25.20
C ILE A 455 44.78 -11.87 25.65
N VAL A 456 44.55 -12.10 26.95
CA VAL A 456 43.21 -12.30 27.50
C VAL A 456 42.34 -11.06 27.27
N GLN A 457 42.88 -9.86 27.50
CA GLN A 457 42.20 -8.61 27.21
C GLN A 457 41.77 -8.52 25.74
N PHE A 458 42.63 -8.89 24.79
CA PHE A 458 42.30 -8.87 23.37
C PHE A 458 41.11 -9.77 23.03
N PHE A 459 41.08 -11.01 23.51
CA PHE A 459 39.95 -11.92 23.25
C PHE A 459 38.65 -11.47 23.93
N VAL A 460 38.74 -10.89 25.13
CA VAL A 460 37.58 -10.25 25.80
C VAL A 460 37.06 -9.08 24.99
N SER A 461 37.95 -8.22 24.48
CA SER A 461 37.59 -7.08 23.64
C SER A 461 36.94 -7.50 22.32
N VAL A 462 37.49 -8.50 21.61
CA VAL A 462 36.88 -9.03 20.38
C VAL A 462 35.50 -9.63 20.68
N SER A 463 35.36 -10.37 21.78
CA SER A 463 34.08 -10.94 22.19
C SER A 463 33.05 -9.85 22.49
N ALA A 464 33.44 -8.78 23.20
CA ALA A 464 32.58 -7.64 23.47
C ALA A 464 32.15 -6.91 22.18
N THR A 465 33.09 -6.64 21.26
CA THR A 465 32.79 -6.02 19.96
C THR A 465 31.82 -6.88 19.14
N LEU A 466 32.04 -8.19 19.04
CA LEU A 466 31.14 -9.11 18.32
C LEU A 466 29.75 -9.16 18.95
N LEU A 467 29.69 -9.23 20.28
CA LEU A 467 28.43 -9.23 21.03
C LEU A 467 27.60 -7.97 20.71
N PHE A 468 28.22 -6.78 20.79
CA PHE A 468 27.54 -5.52 20.51
C PHE A 468 27.24 -5.29 19.02
N SER A 469 27.98 -5.94 18.12
CA SER A 469 27.73 -5.89 16.68
C SER A 469 26.52 -6.73 16.26
N ILE A 470 26.28 -7.85 16.94
CA ILE A 470 25.21 -8.81 16.58
C ILE A 470 23.93 -8.53 17.38
N LEU A 471 24.04 -8.27 18.69
CA LEU A 471 22.89 -8.08 19.56
C LEU A 471 22.38 -6.63 19.52
N PRO A 472 21.06 -6.38 19.36
CA PRO A 472 20.51 -5.04 19.55
C PRO A 472 20.68 -4.55 20.98
N SER A 473 20.90 -3.25 21.17
CA SER A 473 21.01 -2.62 22.49
C SER A 473 19.80 -2.94 23.38
N GLY A 474 18.61 -2.93 22.80
CA GLY A 474 17.35 -3.28 23.45
C GLY A 474 17.28 -4.73 24.00
N ARG A 475 18.10 -5.65 23.50
CA ARG A 475 18.09 -7.08 23.87
C ARG A 475 19.26 -7.52 24.76
N LEU A 476 20.13 -6.60 25.17
CA LEU A 476 21.31 -6.90 26.02
C LEU A 476 20.95 -7.60 27.35
N PHE A 477 19.74 -7.38 27.90
CA PHE A 477 19.24 -8.03 29.11
C PHE A 477 18.02 -8.93 28.85
N GLY A 478 17.96 -9.52 27.65
CA GLY A 478 16.88 -10.41 27.22
C GLY A 478 15.75 -9.70 26.49
N ASP A 479 14.99 -10.47 25.72
CA ASP A 479 13.84 -9.97 25.00
C ASP A 479 12.63 -9.88 25.95
N ARG A 480 12.40 -8.69 26.54
CA ARG A 480 11.23 -8.45 27.41
C ARG A 480 9.90 -8.65 26.66
N VAL A 481 9.91 -8.42 25.34
CA VAL A 481 8.76 -8.62 24.46
C VAL A 481 8.71 -10.07 23.97
N GLY A 482 9.77 -10.87 24.12
CA GLY A 482 9.78 -12.30 23.77
C GLY A 482 9.14 -13.22 24.81
N SER A 483 8.83 -12.73 26.01
CA SER A 483 8.14 -13.52 27.03
C SER A 483 6.67 -13.74 26.63
N LYS A 484 6.16 -14.97 26.67
CA LYS A 484 4.73 -15.30 26.43
C LYS A 484 3.75 -14.71 27.46
N SER A 485 4.22 -13.79 28.32
CA SER A 485 3.39 -13.12 29.30
C SER A 485 2.39 -12.18 28.61
N ARG A 486 1.11 -12.31 29.01
CA ARG A 486 -0.02 -11.50 28.50
C ARG A 486 0.23 -9.99 28.53
N LYS A 487 1.05 -9.51 29.47
CA LYS A 487 1.41 -8.09 29.63
C LYS A 487 2.13 -7.51 28.39
N TYR A 488 2.83 -8.34 27.63
CA TYR A 488 3.61 -7.89 26.47
C TYR A 488 2.92 -8.19 25.13
N MET A 489 1.72 -8.79 25.13
CA MET A 489 1.04 -9.18 23.90
C MET A 489 0.70 -8.01 22.98
N ALA A 490 0.26 -6.87 23.53
CA ALA A 490 0.01 -5.68 22.72
C ALA A 490 1.27 -5.22 21.98
N SER A 491 2.41 -5.14 22.66
CA SER A 491 3.69 -4.81 22.01
C SER A 491 4.16 -5.90 21.05
N GLN A 492 3.97 -7.19 21.34
CA GLN A 492 4.28 -8.28 20.41
C GLN A 492 3.47 -8.18 19.13
N THR A 493 2.19 -7.82 19.25
CA THR A 493 1.22 -7.84 18.16
C THR A 493 1.33 -6.59 17.29
N PHE A 494 1.41 -5.40 17.91
CA PHE A 494 1.35 -4.12 17.19
C PHE A 494 2.72 -3.54 16.86
N THR A 495 3.76 -3.75 17.68
CA THR A 495 5.07 -3.11 17.46
C THR A 495 6.21 -4.08 17.14
N ALA A 496 6.12 -5.35 17.53
CA ALA A 496 7.17 -6.35 17.35
C ALA A 496 6.76 -7.55 16.48
N SER A 497 5.68 -7.41 15.69
CA SER A 497 5.18 -8.45 14.78
C SER A 497 5.86 -8.37 13.41
N TYR A 498 7.13 -8.74 13.35
CA TYR A 498 7.86 -8.82 12.08
C TYR A 498 7.67 -10.19 11.40
N PRO A 499 7.48 -10.25 10.07
CA PRO A 499 7.46 -11.51 9.33
C PRO A 499 8.74 -12.31 9.56
N ALA A 500 8.60 -13.57 9.97
CA ALA A 500 9.76 -14.45 10.14
C ALA A 500 10.28 -14.89 8.77
N LEU A 501 11.56 -14.66 8.51
CA LEU A 501 12.21 -15.20 7.31
C LEU A 501 12.28 -16.73 7.38
N SER A 502 12.00 -17.39 6.26
CA SER A 502 12.26 -18.83 6.13
C SER A 502 13.73 -19.15 6.35
N LYS A 503 14.05 -20.40 6.73
CA LYS A 503 15.43 -20.82 7.03
C LYS A 503 16.39 -20.53 5.86
N SER A 504 15.96 -20.81 4.63
CA SER A 504 16.73 -20.55 3.41
C SER A 504 17.00 -19.05 3.23
N GLN A 505 15.96 -18.21 3.24
CA GLN A 505 16.11 -16.75 3.09
C GLN A 505 16.99 -16.15 4.19
N ARG A 506 16.86 -16.63 5.42
CA ARG A 506 17.71 -16.21 6.55
C ARG A 506 19.17 -16.58 6.32
N SER A 507 19.46 -17.79 5.83
CA SER A 507 20.85 -18.18 5.50
C SER A 507 21.46 -17.32 4.40
N THR A 508 20.71 -16.97 3.35
CA THR A 508 21.18 -16.07 2.29
C THR A 508 21.49 -14.67 2.83
N SER A 509 20.66 -14.14 3.73
CA SER A 509 20.90 -12.84 4.37
C SER A 509 22.17 -12.85 5.23
N ILE A 510 22.38 -13.92 6.03
CA ILE A 510 23.60 -14.06 6.84
C ILE A 510 24.83 -14.17 5.93
N LEU A 511 24.76 -15.00 4.89
CA LEU A 511 25.84 -15.17 3.91
C LEU A 511 26.22 -13.85 3.24
N LEU A 512 25.22 -13.05 2.82
CA LEU A 512 25.44 -11.72 2.23
C LEU A 512 26.30 -10.84 3.15
N TRP A 513 25.91 -10.71 4.43
CA TRP A 513 26.63 -9.85 5.37
C TRP A 513 28.03 -10.38 5.72
N VAL A 514 28.19 -11.70 5.83
CA VAL A 514 29.50 -12.33 6.03
C VAL A 514 30.44 -12.02 4.86
N LEU A 515 29.94 -12.11 3.63
CA LEU A 515 30.73 -11.83 2.43
C LEU A 515 31.07 -10.34 2.28
N ILE A 516 30.11 -9.44 2.53
CA ILE A 516 30.35 -7.99 2.52
C ILE A 516 31.46 -7.64 3.51
N PHE A 517 31.30 -7.99 4.78
CA PHE A 517 32.28 -7.63 5.80
C PHE A 517 33.60 -8.38 5.63
N GLY A 518 33.56 -9.64 5.21
CA GLY A 518 34.76 -10.44 4.97
C GLY A 518 35.65 -9.84 3.88
N CYS A 519 35.09 -9.56 2.70
CA CYS A 519 35.84 -8.95 1.61
C CYS A 519 36.29 -7.52 1.93
N LYS A 520 35.38 -6.72 2.51
CA LYS A 520 35.67 -5.35 2.92
C LYS A 520 36.83 -5.28 3.91
N PHE A 521 36.79 -6.08 4.97
CA PHE A 521 37.86 -6.07 5.97
C PHE A 521 39.17 -6.61 5.43
N ALA A 522 39.15 -7.64 4.57
CA ALA A 522 40.37 -8.12 3.92
C ALA A 522 41.01 -7.04 3.03
N GLU A 523 40.22 -6.42 2.15
CA GLU A 523 40.68 -5.35 1.26
C GLU A 523 41.24 -4.15 2.05
N SER A 524 40.47 -3.63 3.02
CA SER A 524 40.90 -2.47 3.81
C SER A 524 42.11 -2.77 4.70
N TYR A 525 42.35 -4.03 5.06
CA TYR A 525 43.58 -4.41 5.74
C TYR A 525 44.80 -4.28 4.82
N PHE A 526 44.74 -4.87 3.63
CA PHE A 526 45.88 -4.90 2.71
C PHE A 526 46.14 -3.55 2.03
N PHE A 527 45.10 -2.86 1.56
CA PHE A 527 45.26 -1.66 0.73
C PHE A 527 45.23 -0.36 1.53
N LEU A 528 44.45 -0.28 2.61
CA LEU A 528 44.35 0.93 3.40
C LEU A 528 45.27 0.90 4.63
N THR A 529 45.18 -0.15 5.46
CA THR A 529 45.90 -0.21 6.74
C THR A 529 47.40 -0.40 6.56
N LEU A 530 47.83 -1.38 5.75
CA LEU A 530 49.26 -1.62 5.52
C LEU A 530 49.93 -0.47 4.77
N SER A 531 49.26 0.14 3.80
CA SER A 531 49.78 1.31 3.09
C SER A 531 49.95 2.52 4.02
N PHE A 532 49.06 2.68 5.01
CA PHE A 532 49.13 3.79 5.95
C PHE A 532 50.17 3.60 7.07
N ARG A 533 50.59 2.35 7.34
CA ARG A 533 51.58 2.01 8.38
C ARG A 533 52.91 2.76 8.24
N ASP A 534 53.47 2.83 7.05
CA ASP A 534 54.80 3.41 6.84
C ASP A 534 54.78 4.95 6.95
N PRO A 535 53.80 5.68 6.37
CA PRO A 535 53.60 7.09 6.66
C PRO A 535 53.49 7.40 8.16
N ILE A 536 52.72 6.60 8.92
CA ILE A 536 52.62 6.76 10.38
C ILE A 536 53.99 6.61 11.05
N ARG A 537 54.78 5.59 10.66
CA ARG A 537 56.10 5.34 11.24
C ARG A 537 57.04 6.54 11.10
N VAL A 538 57.02 7.19 9.93
CA VAL A 538 57.89 8.33 9.65
C VAL A 538 57.39 9.59 10.36
N MET A 539 56.09 9.88 10.30
CA MET A 539 55.55 11.16 10.77
C MET A 539 55.49 11.31 12.29
N VAL A 540 55.30 10.23 13.05
CA VAL A 540 55.18 10.29 14.53
C VAL A 540 56.43 10.87 15.21
N GLY A 541 57.62 10.61 14.66
CA GLY A 541 58.89 11.14 15.18
C GLY A 541 59.40 12.40 14.48
N MET A 542 58.70 12.88 13.44
CA MET A 542 59.18 13.96 12.59
C MET A 542 59.00 15.32 13.29
N ARG A 543 60.09 16.08 13.44
CA ARG A 543 60.08 17.45 13.94
C ARG A 543 60.57 18.41 12.86
N VAL A 544 59.71 19.34 12.46
CA VAL A 544 60.08 20.38 11.49
C VAL A 544 60.88 21.47 12.21
N GLN A 545 62.09 21.73 11.74
CA GLN A 545 62.99 22.74 12.30
C GLN A 545 63.04 23.97 11.37
N ARG A 546 63.41 25.13 11.93
CA ARG A 546 63.54 26.42 11.19
C ARG A 546 62.23 26.92 10.56
N CYS A 547 61.17 26.95 11.36
CA CYS A 547 59.88 27.52 10.97
C CYS A 547 59.92 29.06 10.95
N GLY A 548 59.45 29.66 9.85
CA GLY A 548 59.37 31.11 9.67
C GLY A 548 58.21 31.47 8.74
N GLU A 549 56.98 31.32 9.24
CA GLU A 549 55.74 31.49 8.46
C GLU A 549 55.11 32.86 8.78
N LYS A 550 54.82 33.66 7.74
CA LYS A 550 54.47 35.09 7.87
C LYS A 550 53.00 35.34 8.27
N TYR A 551 52.08 34.43 7.91
CA TYR A 551 50.64 34.69 8.02
C TYR A 551 49.97 33.88 9.14
N LEU A 552 50.44 32.67 9.45
CA LEU A 552 49.82 31.77 10.44
C LEU A 552 50.72 31.49 11.67
N GLY A 553 51.91 32.09 11.71
CA GLY A 553 52.90 31.89 12.78
C GLY A 553 53.56 30.51 12.76
N ASN A 554 54.40 30.23 13.77
CA ASN A 554 55.23 29.01 13.79
C ASN A 554 54.50 27.75 14.30
N ALA A 555 53.27 27.88 14.80
CA ALA A 555 52.51 26.76 15.37
C ALA A 555 52.13 25.71 14.32
N LEU A 556 51.64 26.14 13.15
CA LEU A 556 51.27 25.24 12.07
C LEU A 556 52.49 24.50 11.51
N CYS A 557 53.62 25.19 11.34
CA CYS A 557 54.87 24.61 10.85
C CYS A 557 55.50 23.62 11.86
N SER A 558 55.55 23.97 13.15
CA SER A 558 56.12 23.10 14.19
C SER A 558 55.30 21.84 14.43
N HIS A 559 53.97 21.92 14.27
CA HIS A 559 53.04 20.79 14.41
C HIS A 559 52.55 20.21 13.08
N GLN A 560 53.17 20.58 11.96
CA GLN A 560 52.73 20.18 10.61
C GLN A 560 52.60 18.66 10.49
N ALA A 561 53.60 17.91 10.98
CA ALA A 561 53.60 16.45 10.95
C ALA A 561 52.40 15.84 11.68
N SER A 562 52.06 16.37 12.86
CA SER A 562 50.94 15.90 13.67
C SER A 562 49.59 16.27 13.07
N PHE A 563 49.46 17.47 12.51
CA PHE A 563 48.25 17.93 11.84
C PHE A 563 47.96 17.13 10.57
N THR A 564 48.97 16.94 9.71
CA THR A 564 48.86 16.11 8.51
C THR A 564 48.49 14.68 8.86
N LEU A 565 49.15 14.11 9.88
CA LEU A 565 48.84 12.76 10.36
C LEU A 565 47.39 12.64 10.85
N ALA A 566 46.87 13.64 11.58
CA ALA A 566 45.48 13.66 12.03
C ALA A 566 44.47 13.71 10.87
N ILE A 567 44.73 14.54 9.85
CA ILE A 567 43.91 14.56 8.62
C ILE A 567 43.98 13.22 7.90
N MET A 568 45.17 12.61 7.79
CA MET A 568 45.31 11.30 7.15
C MET A 568 44.54 10.21 7.89
N PHE A 569 44.57 10.19 9.24
CA PHE A 569 43.73 9.27 10.03
C PHE A 569 42.24 9.49 9.77
N PHE A 570 41.79 10.75 9.73
CA PHE A 570 40.40 11.07 9.44
C PHE A 570 39.99 10.64 8.02
N MET A 571 40.81 10.92 7.01
CA MET A 571 40.57 10.51 5.63
C MET A 571 40.59 8.99 5.45
N ALA A 572 41.55 8.31 6.07
CA ALA A 572 41.56 6.85 6.09
C ALA A 572 40.30 6.29 6.76
N LEU A 573 39.82 6.91 7.83
CA LEU A 573 38.58 6.49 8.47
C LEU A 573 37.36 6.70 7.55
N VAL A 574 37.25 7.85 6.87
CA VAL A 574 36.15 8.12 5.93
C VAL A 574 36.13 7.10 4.79
N LEU A 575 37.29 6.80 4.20
CA LEU A 575 37.42 5.77 3.15
C LEU A 575 36.99 4.39 3.68
N PHE A 576 37.42 4.04 4.89
CA PHE A 576 37.04 2.77 5.54
C PHE A 576 35.52 2.59 5.75
N PHE A 577 34.74 3.68 5.80
CA PHE A 577 33.28 3.64 5.78
C PHE A 577 32.70 3.55 4.37
N LEU A 578 33.27 4.28 3.41
CA LEU A 578 32.80 4.33 2.02
C LEU A 578 32.87 2.95 1.34
N ASP A 579 33.94 2.19 1.59
CA ASP A 579 34.16 0.88 0.95
C ASP A 579 33.06 -0.14 1.25
N THR A 580 32.39 -0.02 2.41
CA THR A 580 31.28 -0.91 2.77
C THR A 580 30.10 -0.78 1.81
N TYR A 581 29.83 0.42 1.31
CA TYR A 581 28.78 0.63 0.31
C TYR A 581 29.12 -0.07 -1.01
N LEU A 582 30.37 0.04 -1.47
CA LEU A 582 30.84 -0.63 -2.68
C LEU A 582 30.66 -2.15 -2.57
N TRP A 583 31.14 -2.76 -1.48
CA TRP A 583 30.99 -4.20 -1.26
C TRP A 583 29.54 -4.65 -1.09
N TYR A 584 28.69 -3.81 -0.48
CA TYR A 584 27.25 -4.03 -0.43
C TYR A 584 26.66 -4.10 -1.84
N VAL A 585 26.95 -3.13 -2.71
CA VAL A 585 26.45 -3.11 -4.10
C VAL A 585 26.95 -4.33 -4.89
N ILE A 586 28.23 -4.69 -4.77
CA ILE A 586 28.81 -5.85 -5.46
C ILE A 586 28.10 -7.15 -5.04
N TRP A 587 28.05 -7.44 -3.73
CA TRP A 587 27.47 -8.71 -3.27
C TRP A 587 25.96 -8.77 -3.41
N THR A 588 25.25 -7.65 -3.25
CA THR A 588 23.81 -7.62 -3.56
C THR A 588 23.55 -7.88 -5.04
N SER A 589 24.38 -7.35 -5.94
CA SER A 589 24.29 -7.62 -7.37
C SER A 589 24.55 -9.10 -7.68
N VAL A 590 25.64 -9.67 -7.14
CA VAL A 590 25.99 -11.09 -7.32
C VAL A 590 24.88 -12.01 -6.83
N ILE A 591 24.37 -11.79 -5.60
CA ILE A 591 23.29 -12.62 -5.04
C ILE A 591 21.99 -12.43 -5.83
N SER A 592 21.69 -11.21 -6.29
CA SER A 592 20.51 -10.95 -7.11
C SER A 592 20.57 -11.69 -8.44
N VAL A 593 21.74 -11.72 -9.08
CA VAL A 593 21.99 -12.49 -10.31
C VAL A 593 21.83 -14.00 -10.05
N ILE A 594 22.43 -14.54 -8.99
CA ILE A 594 22.28 -15.95 -8.60
C ILE A 594 20.81 -16.29 -8.35
N ARG A 595 20.08 -15.41 -7.65
CA ARG A 595 18.66 -15.59 -7.34
C ARG A 595 17.80 -15.50 -8.60
N ALA A 596 18.12 -14.62 -9.54
CA ALA A 596 17.45 -14.54 -10.83
C ALA A 596 17.59 -15.87 -11.60
N PHE A 597 18.79 -16.46 -11.63
CA PHE A 597 19.00 -17.79 -12.21
C PHE A 597 18.18 -18.87 -11.50
N ALA A 598 18.16 -18.88 -10.17
CA ALA A 598 17.36 -19.83 -9.39
C ALA A 598 15.85 -19.70 -9.65
N LEU A 599 15.36 -18.50 -9.96
CA LEU A 599 13.96 -18.22 -10.32
C LEU A 599 13.64 -18.51 -11.80
N GLY A 600 14.62 -18.98 -12.59
CA GLY A 600 14.44 -19.31 -14.01
C GLY A 600 14.62 -18.13 -14.97
N SER A 601 15.09 -16.98 -14.49
CA SER A 601 15.44 -15.81 -15.30
C SER A 601 16.93 -15.87 -15.64
N SER A 602 17.25 -16.40 -16.82
CA SER A 602 18.63 -16.50 -17.30
C SER A 602 18.95 -15.41 -18.32
N ILE A 603 19.94 -14.58 -18.01
CA ILE A 603 20.50 -13.57 -18.92
C ILE A 603 21.19 -14.25 -20.12
N TRP A 604 21.68 -15.48 -19.94
CA TRP A 604 22.42 -16.24 -20.94
C TRP A 604 21.54 -17.02 -21.90
N THR A 605 20.22 -17.10 -21.66
CA THR A 605 19.32 -17.79 -22.58
C THR A 605 19.15 -16.93 -23.84
N PRO A 606 19.49 -17.44 -25.03
CA PRO A 606 19.35 -16.68 -26.26
C PRO A 606 17.90 -16.24 -26.46
N TRP A 607 17.70 -14.98 -26.88
CA TRP A 607 16.36 -14.44 -27.16
C TRP A 607 15.55 -15.32 -28.11
N LYS A 608 16.22 -15.97 -29.07
CA LYS A 608 15.61 -16.97 -29.96
C LYS A 608 14.93 -18.11 -29.20
N GLU A 609 15.57 -18.66 -28.17
CA GLU A 609 15.01 -19.74 -27.36
C GLU A 609 13.82 -19.25 -26.52
N ILE A 610 13.90 -18.02 -26.02
CA ILE A 610 12.81 -17.37 -25.27
C ILE A 610 11.57 -17.21 -26.18
N TYR A 611 11.74 -16.65 -27.38
CA TYR A 611 10.64 -16.39 -28.31
C TYR A 611 10.07 -17.67 -28.93
N THR A 612 10.90 -18.62 -29.35
CA THR A 612 10.43 -19.92 -29.91
C THR A 612 9.57 -20.72 -28.92
N ARG A 613 9.85 -20.61 -27.61
CA ARG A 613 9.07 -21.24 -26.54
C ARG A 613 7.90 -20.40 -26.04
N LEU A 614 7.79 -19.13 -26.47
CA LEU A 614 6.76 -18.21 -26.01
C LEU A 614 5.33 -18.75 -26.22
N PRO A 615 4.95 -19.32 -27.40
CA PRO A 615 3.62 -19.89 -27.58
C PRO A 615 3.28 -20.99 -26.57
N LYS A 616 4.25 -21.85 -26.26
CA LYS A 616 4.09 -22.94 -25.27
C LYS A 616 3.93 -22.37 -23.85
N ARG A 617 4.65 -21.30 -23.51
CA ARG A 617 4.56 -20.64 -22.20
C ARG A 617 3.25 -19.89 -22.03
N ILE A 618 2.74 -19.22 -23.06
CA ILE A 618 1.41 -18.60 -23.04
C ILE A 618 0.36 -19.67 -22.75
N TYR A 619 0.40 -20.80 -23.45
CA TYR A 619 -0.54 -21.90 -23.21
C TYR A 619 -0.45 -22.46 -21.79
N ALA A 620 0.76 -22.75 -21.29
CA ALA A 620 0.93 -23.44 -20.01
C ALA A 620 0.82 -22.54 -18.77
N LYS A 621 1.15 -21.25 -18.87
CA LYS A 621 1.22 -20.35 -17.69
C LYS A 621 0.11 -19.31 -17.65
N ILE A 622 -0.44 -18.93 -18.80
CA ILE A 622 -1.52 -17.94 -18.84
C ILE A 622 -2.86 -18.64 -18.80
N LEU A 623 -3.14 -19.63 -19.66
CA LEU A 623 -4.46 -20.26 -19.79
C LEU A 623 -4.74 -21.32 -18.70
N ALA A 624 -5.97 -21.35 -18.19
CA ALA A 624 -6.42 -22.31 -17.18
C ALA A 624 -6.78 -23.68 -17.81
N THR A 625 -5.78 -24.39 -18.35
CA THR A 625 -6.02 -25.62 -19.13
C THR A 625 -6.46 -26.82 -18.30
N GLY A 626 -6.29 -26.79 -16.97
CA GLY A 626 -6.70 -27.88 -16.07
C GLY A 626 -8.21 -28.02 -15.91
N ASP A 627 -8.93 -26.89 -15.93
CA ASP A 627 -10.39 -26.84 -15.77
C ASP A 627 -11.13 -26.89 -17.12
N MET A 628 -10.41 -26.75 -18.24
CA MET A 628 -10.99 -26.81 -19.57
C MET A 628 -11.11 -28.27 -20.04
N GLU A 629 -12.31 -28.71 -20.43
CA GLU A 629 -12.45 -29.87 -21.31
C GLU A 629 -11.74 -29.54 -22.64
N VAL A 630 -10.54 -30.07 -22.89
CA VAL A 630 -9.70 -29.69 -24.03
C VAL A 630 -10.31 -30.17 -25.36
N LYS A 631 -11.32 -29.42 -25.84
CA LYS A 631 -11.98 -29.63 -27.14
C LYS A 631 -11.23 -28.96 -28.30
N TYR A 632 -10.35 -27.98 -28.01
CA TYR A 632 -9.67 -27.17 -29.03
C TYR A 632 -8.14 -27.33 -29.06
N LYS A 633 -7.56 -27.19 -30.26
CA LYS A 633 -6.11 -27.29 -30.45
C LYS A 633 -5.40 -26.11 -29.77
N PRO A 634 -4.32 -26.32 -28.98
CA PRO A 634 -3.56 -25.27 -28.28
C PRO A 634 -3.15 -24.09 -29.17
N LYS A 635 -2.82 -24.36 -30.44
CA LYS A 635 -2.42 -23.36 -31.43
C LYS A 635 -3.50 -22.30 -31.68
N VAL A 636 -4.79 -22.68 -31.61
CA VAL A 636 -5.92 -21.76 -31.81
C VAL A 636 -6.01 -20.80 -30.63
N LEU A 637 -5.99 -21.31 -29.40
CA LEU A 637 -6.13 -20.49 -28.19
C LEU A 637 -4.98 -19.48 -28.05
N VAL A 638 -3.74 -19.94 -28.28
CA VAL A 638 -2.57 -19.06 -28.24
C VAL A 638 -2.61 -17.99 -29.33
N SER A 639 -3.13 -18.32 -30.53
CA SER A 639 -3.23 -17.34 -31.62
C SER A 639 -4.15 -16.18 -31.27
N GLN A 640 -5.24 -16.42 -30.52
CA GLN A 640 -6.16 -15.37 -30.11
C GLN A 640 -5.50 -14.40 -29.13
N ILE A 641 -4.79 -14.92 -28.12
CA ILE A 641 -4.05 -14.08 -27.16
C ILE A 641 -2.95 -13.28 -27.85
N TRP A 642 -2.11 -13.96 -28.65
CA TRP A 642 -0.97 -13.31 -29.30
C TRP A 642 -1.41 -12.24 -30.30
N ASN A 643 -2.41 -12.53 -31.14
CA ASN A 643 -2.91 -11.54 -32.10
C ASN A 643 -3.52 -10.33 -31.36
N ALA A 644 -4.21 -10.53 -30.24
CA ALA A 644 -4.74 -9.42 -29.45
C ALA A 644 -3.63 -8.50 -28.90
N ILE A 645 -2.50 -9.07 -28.44
CA ILE A 645 -1.32 -8.29 -28.01
C ILE A 645 -0.77 -7.45 -29.16
N ILE A 646 -0.54 -8.07 -30.32
CA ILE A 646 0.02 -7.37 -31.50
C ILE A 646 -0.93 -6.28 -32.00
N ILE A 647 -2.23 -6.54 -32.05
CA ILE A 647 -3.25 -5.55 -32.43
C ILE A 647 -3.29 -4.39 -31.42
N SER A 648 -3.14 -4.65 -30.12
CA SER A 648 -3.06 -3.58 -29.11
C SER A 648 -1.86 -2.67 -29.35
N MET A 649 -0.68 -3.23 -29.61
CA MET A 649 0.54 -2.45 -29.91
C MET A 649 0.42 -1.65 -31.20
N TYR A 650 -0.28 -2.17 -32.21
CA TYR A 650 -0.61 -1.42 -33.42
C TYR A 650 -1.52 -0.22 -33.14
N ARG A 651 -2.58 -0.41 -32.34
CA ARG A 651 -3.51 0.66 -31.94
C ARG A 651 -2.84 1.78 -31.12
N GLU A 652 -1.75 1.47 -30.42
CA GLU A 652 -0.92 2.43 -29.70
C GLU A 652 0.16 3.10 -30.57
N HIS A 653 0.18 2.80 -31.87
CA HIS A 653 1.14 3.28 -32.88
C HIS A 653 2.58 2.79 -32.67
N LEU A 654 2.79 1.72 -31.90
CA LEU A 654 4.11 1.14 -31.64
C LEU A 654 4.60 0.26 -32.80
N LEU A 655 3.68 -0.34 -33.55
CA LEU A 655 3.97 -1.20 -34.70
C LEU A 655 3.38 -0.62 -35.99
N SER A 656 4.08 -0.81 -37.11
CA SER A 656 3.53 -0.53 -38.44
C SER A 656 2.67 -1.69 -38.94
N ILE A 657 1.86 -1.45 -39.98
CA ILE A 657 1.02 -2.49 -40.58
C ILE A 657 1.84 -3.67 -41.13
N ASP A 658 3.05 -3.41 -41.65
CA ASP A 658 3.95 -4.44 -42.17
C ASP A 658 4.45 -5.34 -41.03
N ASN A 659 4.80 -4.76 -39.87
CA ASN A 659 5.19 -5.53 -38.70
C ASN A 659 4.03 -6.42 -38.23
N VAL A 660 2.81 -5.88 -38.19
CA VAL A 660 1.60 -6.61 -37.77
C VAL A 660 1.35 -7.82 -38.65
N GLN A 661 1.45 -7.67 -39.98
CA GLN A 661 1.28 -8.79 -40.92
C GLN A 661 2.31 -9.90 -40.68
N GLN A 662 3.55 -9.56 -40.32
CA GLN A 662 4.62 -10.53 -40.07
C GLN A 662 4.52 -11.21 -38.68
N LEU A 663 3.92 -10.52 -37.70
CA LEU A 663 3.84 -10.96 -36.30
C LEU A 663 2.56 -11.72 -35.96
N MET A 664 1.48 -11.59 -36.73
CA MET A 664 0.21 -12.28 -36.46
C MET A 664 0.16 -13.72 -36.97
N TYR A 665 -0.67 -14.54 -36.31
CA TYR A 665 -1.13 -15.81 -36.87
C TYR A 665 -2.16 -15.56 -37.97
N HIS A 666 -2.00 -16.25 -39.10
CA HIS A 666 -2.92 -16.18 -40.24
C HIS A 666 -3.63 -17.51 -40.43
N GLN A 667 -4.92 -17.46 -40.80
CA GLN A 667 -5.61 -18.65 -41.30
C GLN A 667 -5.17 -18.88 -42.76
N ALA A 668 -4.63 -20.06 -43.05
CA ALA A 668 -4.23 -20.48 -44.38
C ALA A 668 -4.96 -21.78 -44.73
N GLU A 669 -5.37 -21.92 -45.98
CA GLU A 669 -5.92 -23.19 -46.47
C GLU A 669 -4.76 -24.15 -46.76
N ASP A 670 -4.83 -25.34 -46.18
CA ASP A 670 -3.90 -26.43 -46.48
C ASP A 670 -4.20 -27.00 -47.88
N LYS A 671 -3.27 -27.78 -48.44
CA LYS A 671 -3.41 -28.39 -49.77
C LYS A 671 -4.65 -29.28 -49.92
N ASP A 672 -5.22 -29.73 -48.81
CA ASP A 672 -6.45 -30.53 -48.72
C ASP A 672 -7.73 -29.69 -48.50
N GLY A 673 -7.67 -28.35 -48.65
CA GLY A 673 -8.81 -27.44 -48.43
C GLY A 673 -9.21 -27.26 -46.96
N ARG A 674 -8.44 -27.79 -46.01
CA ARG A 674 -8.67 -27.61 -44.57
C ARG A 674 -8.03 -26.30 -44.09
N LYS A 675 -8.80 -25.44 -43.44
CA LYS A 675 -8.30 -24.20 -42.82
C LYS A 675 -7.36 -24.54 -41.66
N THR A 676 -6.08 -24.24 -41.80
CA THR A 676 -5.06 -24.41 -40.77
C THR A 676 -4.47 -23.06 -40.36
N LEU A 677 -4.12 -22.91 -39.08
CA LEU A 677 -3.46 -21.67 -38.60
C LEU A 677 -1.96 -21.76 -38.88
N ARG A 678 -1.41 -20.78 -39.59
CA ARG A 678 0.03 -20.60 -39.81
C ARG A 678 0.61 -19.72 -38.71
N ALA A 679 1.71 -20.17 -38.09
CA ALA A 679 2.42 -19.39 -37.08
C ALA A 679 3.33 -18.34 -37.76
N PRO A 680 3.50 -17.15 -37.15
CA PRO A 680 4.41 -16.13 -37.67
C PRO A 680 5.86 -16.62 -37.65
N LEU A 681 6.65 -16.15 -38.62
CA LEU A 681 8.08 -16.49 -38.70
C LEU A 681 8.85 -16.04 -37.46
N PHE A 682 8.34 -15.05 -36.73
CA PHE A 682 8.86 -14.62 -35.43
C PHE A 682 9.12 -15.77 -34.45
N PHE A 683 8.27 -16.81 -34.43
CA PHE A 683 8.45 -17.96 -33.53
C PHE A 683 9.39 -19.05 -34.06
N THR A 684 9.79 -18.98 -35.33
CA THR A 684 10.54 -20.06 -36.01
C THR A 684 11.86 -19.62 -36.62
N ALA A 685 12.00 -18.35 -36.99
CA ALA A 685 13.15 -17.79 -37.70
C ALA A 685 14.33 -17.54 -36.76
N GLN A 686 15.56 -17.59 -37.32
CA GLN A 686 16.79 -17.40 -36.55
C GLN A 686 17.06 -15.93 -36.16
N GLY A 687 16.33 -14.96 -36.73
CA GLY A 687 16.42 -13.51 -36.48
C GLY A 687 15.14 -12.89 -35.91
N SER A 688 14.55 -13.48 -34.86
CA SER A 688 13.26 -13.03 -34.30
C SER A 688 13.21 -11.53 -33.88
N ARG A 689 14.36 -10.92 -33.57
CA ARG A 689 14.45 -9.48 -33.27
C ARG A 689 14.32 -8.57 -34.49
N GLU A 690 14.61 -9.07 -35.69
CA GLU A 690 14.54 -8.27 -36.93
C GLU A 690 13.10 -7.93 -37.33
N PHE A 691 12.11 -8.66 -36.79
CA PHE A 691 10.69 -8.40 -36.99
C PHE A 691 10.15 -7.24 -36.15
N LEU A 692 10.92 -6.76 -35.15
CA LEU A 692 10.57 -5.65 -34.28
C LEU A 692 11.48 -4.44 -34.58
N PRO A 693 10.96 -3.21 -34.55
CA PRO A 693 11.81 -2.03 -34.74
C PRO A 693 12.86 -1.94 -33.61
N PRO A 694 14.16 -1.81 -33.93
CA PRO A 694 15.23 -1.87 -32.93
C PRO A 694 15.17 -0.67 -31.98
N GLY A 695 15.29 -0.93 -30.68
CA GLY A 695 15.25 0.11 -29.64
C GLY A 695 13.87 0.74 -29.42
N SER A 696 12.82 0.14 -29.98
CA SER A 696 11.44 0.62 -29.82
C SER A 696 10.79 0.13 -28.52
N GLU A 697 9.74 0.82 -28.10
CA GLU A 697 8.89 0.40 -27.00
C GLU A 697 8.23 -0.97 -27.26
N ALA A 698 7.92 -1.30 -28.51
CA ALA A 698 7.40 -2.63 -28.87
C ALA A 698 8.43 -3.75 -28.59
N GLU A 699 9.70 -3.53 -28.94
CA GLU A 699 10.77 -4.48 -28.63
C GLU A 699 10.92 -4.65 -27.11
N ARG A 700 10.94 -3.54 -26.35
CA ARG A 700 11.05 -3.57 -24.88
C ARG A 700 9.90 -4.36 -24.25
N ARG A 701 8.66 -4.06 -24.63
CA ARG A 701 7.45 -4.68 -24.06
C ARG A 701 7.36 -6.17 -24.38
N ILE A 702 7.55 -6.57 -25.63
CA ILE A 702 7.54 -8.00 -26.03
C ILE A 702 8.68 -8.77 -25.37
N SER A 703 9.87 -8.17 -25.30
CA SER A 703 11.03 -8.76 -24.61
C SER A 703 10.73 -9.00 -23.13
N PHE A 704 10.17 -7.98 -22.45
CA PHE A 704 9.80 -8.07 -21.04
C PHE A 704 8.69 -9.11 -20.79
N PHE A 705 7.65 -9.12 -21.62
CA PHE A 705 6.57 -10.11 -21.55
C PHE A 705 7.10 -11.55 -21.73
N ALA A 706 7.95 -11.77 -22.73
CA ALA A 706 8.49 -13.09 -23.00
C ALA A 706 9.46 -13.56 -21.90
N GLN A 707 10.23 -12.65 -21.33
CA GLN A 707 11.16 -12.92 -20.22
C GLN A 707 10.42 -13.18 -18.92
N SER A 708 9.42 -12.39 -18.56
CA SER A 708 8.64 -12.60 -17.33
C SER A 708 7.89 -13.93 -17.33
N LEU A 709 7.48 -14.45 -18.50
CA LEU A 709 6.95 -15.81 -18.64
C LEU A 709 7.99 -16.93 -18.47
N THR A 710 9.30 -16.63 -18.34
CA THR A 710 10.30 -17.64 -17.97
C THR A 710 10.23 -17.96 -16.47
N ALA A 711 9.88 -16.98 -15.64
CA ALA A 711 9.81 -17.09 -14.19
C ALA A 711 8.72 -18.06 -13.73
N ALA A 712 8.88 -18.65 -12.54
CA ALA A 712 7.82 -19.42 -11.91
C ALA A 712 6.62 -18.49 -11.63
N LEU A 713 5.43 -18.91 -12.07
CA LEU A 713 4.15 -18.22 -11.83
C LEU A 713 3.19 -19.23 -11.19
N PRO A 714 2.28 -18.80 -10.30
CA PRO A 714 1.21 -19.65 -9.81
C PRO A 714 0.34 -20.17 -10.95
N GLU A 715 -0.24 -21.35 -10.77
CA GLU A 715 -1.09 -21.96 -11.77
C GLU A 715 -2.36 -21.13 -11.98
N PRO A 716 -2.75 -20.82 -13.24
CA PRO A 716 -3.91 -19.99 -13.51
C PRO A 716 -5.21 -20.76 -13.27
N ILE A 717 -6.15 -20.11 -12.58
CA ILE A 717 -7.55 -20.55 -12.47
C ILE A 717 -8.42 -19.93 -13.57
N SER A 718 -9.57 -20.54 -13.85
CA SER A 718 -10.58 -19.99 -14.77
C SER A 718 -10.94 -18.54 -14.41
N VAL A 719 -11.19 -17.70 -15.41
CA VAL A 719 -11.62 -16.30 -15.21
C VAL A 719 -12.87 -16.20 -14.33
N GLU A 720 -13.76 -17.19 -14.36
CA GLU A 720 -14.94 -17.18 -13.49
C GLU A 720 -14.60 -17.34 -12.01
N CYS A 721 -13.54 -18.09 -11.70
CA CYS A 721 -13.08 -18.38 -10.35
C CYS A 721 -12.09 -17.33 -9.82
N MET A 722 -11.61 -16.42 -10.66
CA MET A 722 -10.63 -15.41 -10.23
C MET A 722 -11.21 -14.48 -9.16
N PRO A 723 -10.42 -14.04 -8.17
CA PRO A 723 -10.88 -13.05 -7.20
C PRO A 723 -11.23 -11.72 -7.86
N THR A 724 -12.27 -11.08 -7.33
CA THR A 724 -12.61 -9.70 -7.71
C THR A 724 -11.62 -8.75 -7.06
N PHE A 725 -11.17 -7.74 -7.82
CA PHE A 725 -10.25 -6.73 -7.32
C PHE A 725 -10.60 -5.32 -7.83
N THR A 726 -10.12 -4.31 -7.11
CA THR A 726 -10.27 -2.89 -7.47
C THR A 726 -8.91 -2.24 -7.65
N VAL A 727 -8.75 -1.44 -8.71
CA VAL A 727 -7.66 -0.46 -8.80
C VAL A 727 -8.15 0.88 -8.26
N LEU A 728 -7.38 1.51 -7.38
CA LEU A 728 -7.67 2.83 -6.84
C LEU A 728 -6.53 3.82 -7.17
N VAL A 729 -6.88 4.91 -7.84
CA VAL A 729 -5.93 5.97 -8.24
C VAL A 729 -6.33 7.30 -7.60
N PRO A 730 -5.45 7.94 -6.81
CA PRO A 730 -5.71 9.26 -6.25
C PRO A 730 -5.54 10.35 -7.31
N HIS A 731 -6.38 11.38 -7.25
CA HIS A 731 -6.28 12.56 -8.12
C HIS A 731 -6.65 13.82 -7.33
N TYR A 732 -5.89 14.89 -7.50
CA TYR A 732 -6.19 16.15 -6.82
C TYR A 732 -6.30 17.32 -7.78
N SER A 733 -5.21 17.64 -8.48
CA SER A 733 -5.13 18.81 -9.36
C SER A 733 -4.29 18.58 -10.60
N GLU A 734 -3.84 17.35 -10.82
CA GLU A 734 -3.12 16.93 -12.01
C GLU A 734 -4.04 17.16 -13.24
N LYS A 735 -3.51 17.69 -14.35
CA LYS A 735 -4.30 17.88 -15.57
C LYS A 735 -4.84 16.52 -16.04
N ILE A 736 -6.05 16.46 -16.57
CA ILE A 736 -6.66 15.20 -17.04
C ILE A 736 -6.17 14.83 -18.45
N LEU A 737 -6.21 15.77 -19.38
CA LEU A 737 -5.81 15.63 -20.77
C LEU A 737 -5.11 16.93 -21.20
N LEU A 738 -4.13 16.83 -22.10
CA LEU A 738 -3.52 18.00 -22.70
C LEU A 738 -4.49 18.67 -23.68
N SER A 739 -4.55 19.99 -23.65
CA SER A 739 -5.26 20.77 -24.64
C SER A 739 -4.42 20.94 -25.91
N LEU A 740 -5.06 21.12 -27.06
CA LEU A 740 -4.33 21.36 -28.32
C LEU A 740 -3.41 22.58 -28.20
N ARG A 741 -3.87 23.65 -27.54
CA ARG A 741 -3.08 24.88 -27.33
C ARG A 741 -1.78 24.61 -26.59
N GLU A 742 -1.79 23.79 -25.54
CA GLU A 742 -0.57 23.45 -24.79
C GLU A 742 0.37 22.56 -25.61
N ILE A 743 -0.18 21.70 -26.46
CA ILE A 743 0.60 20.79 -27.31
C ILE A 743 1.38 21.58 -28.37
N ILE A 744 0.74 22.57 -29.00
CA ILE A 744 1.30 23.29 -30.16
C ILE A 744 1.90 24.66 -29.84
N ARG A 745 1.70 25.21 -28.64
CA ARG A 745 2.20 26.52 -28.24
C ARG A 745 3.41 26.37 -27.31
N GLU A 746 4.37 27.27 -27.45
CA GLU A 746 5.50 27.38 -26.52
C GLU A 746 4.98 27.82 -25.13
N GLU A 747 5.30 27.04 -24.10
CA GLU A 747 4.89 27.34 -22.72
C GLU A 747 5.76 28.43 -22.07
N ASP A 748 7.06 28.51 -22.44
CA ASP A 748 8.04 29.41 -21.86
C ASP A 748 8.74 30.28 -22.93
N GLN A 749 8.95 31.57 -22.63
CA GLN A 749 9.64 32.50 -23.55
C GLN A 749 11.10 32.09 -23.84
N ASN A 750 11.68 31.24 -22.98
CA ASN A 750 13.06 30.78 -23.08
C ASN A 750 13.21 29.45 -23.85
N THR A 751 12.11 28.70 -24.04
CA THR A 751 12.11 27.40 -24.73
C THR A 751 11.40 27.52 -26.07
N ARG A 752 12.16 27.50 -27.17
CA ARG A 752 11.63 27.60 -28.55
C ARG A 752 11.09 26.27 -29.12
N VAL A 753 10.75 25.30 -28.26
CA VAL A 753 10.32 23.96 -28.67
C VAL A 753 8.96 23.69 -28.05
N THR A 754 7.98 23.37 -28.89
CA THR A 754 6.63 22.99 -28.45
C THR A 754 6.63 21.57 -27.89
N MET A 755 5.65 21.25 -27.05
CA MET A 755 5.52 19.90 -26.49
C MET A 755 5.37 18.84 -27.58
N LEU A 756 4.64 19.14 -28.67
CA LEU A 756 4.49 18.23 -29.80
C LEU A 756 5.83 17.95 -30.49
N GLU A 757 6.63 18.99 -30.76
CA GLU A 757 7.90 18.82 -31.44
C GLU A 757 8.91 18.05 -30.57
N TYR A 758 8.90 18.29 -29.26
CA TYR A 758 9.64 17.49 -28.30
C TYR A 758 9.24 16.00 -28.34
N LEU A 759 7.94 15.70 -28.33
CA LEU A 759 7.44 14.33 -28.38
C LEU A 759 7.74 13.63 -29.72
N LYS A 760 7.71 14.35 -30.84
CA LYS A 760 8.10 13.83 -32.16
C LYS A 760 9.56 13.42 -32.20
N GLN A 761 10.45 14.21 -31.58
CA GLN A 761 11.86 13.88 -31.50
C GLN A 761 12.13 12.68 -30.58
N LEU A 762 11.34 12.53 -29.50
CA LEU A 762 11.46 11.39 -28.58
C LEU A 762 10.88 10.09 -29.16
N HIS A 763 9.79 10.16 -29.92
CA HIS A 763 9.06 9.01 -30.47
C HIS A 763 8.83 9.10 -32.00
N PRO A 764 9.89 9.18 -32.82
CA PRO A 764 9.77 9.43 -34.26
C PRO A 764 9.01 8.32 -34.99
N LEU A 765 9.33 7.05 -34.69
CA LEU A 765 8.66 5.89 -35.30
C LEU A 765 7.16 5.85 -34.99
N GLU A 766 6.80 6.18 -33.75
CA GLU A 766 5.40 6.16 -33.31
C GLU A 766 4.62 7.31 -33.93
N TRP A 767 5.25 8.47 -34.11
CA TRP A 767 4.65 9.60 -34.83
C TRP A 767 4.41 9.26 -36.31
N ASP A 768 5.38 8.65 -36.98
CA ASP A 768 5.23 8.23 -38.38
C ASP A 768 4.11 7.19 -38.56
N ASN A 769 3.97 6.27 -37.61
CA ASN A 769 2.85 5.31 -37.59
C ASN A 769 1.51 6.05 -37.36
N PHE A 770 1.47 6.98 -36.41
CA PHE A 770 0.28 7.78 -36.12
C PHE A 770 -0.19 8.60 -37.32
N VAL A 771 0.74 9.27 -38.01
CA VAL A 771 0.45 10.08 -39.19
C VAL A 771 -0.08 9.22 -40.33
N ARG A 772 0.56 8.07 -40.60
CA ARG A 772 0.08 7.12 -41.63
C ARG A 772 -1.33 6.61 -41.33
N ASP A 773 -1.60 6.21 -40.09
CA ASP A 773 -2.91 5.75 -39.65
C ASP A 773 -3.98 6.85 -39.79
N THR A 774 -3.62 8.10 -39.44
CA THR A 774 -4.54 9.24 -39.54
C THR A 774 -4.82 9.64 -40.99
N LYS A 775 -3.87 9.47 -41.91
CA LYS A 775 -4.11 9.67 -43.35
C LYS A 775 -5.11 8.66 -43.91
N ILE A 776 -4.94 7.37 -43.57
CA ILE A 776 -5.86 6.31 -44.01
C ILE A 776 -7.29 6.62 -43.52
N LEU A 777 -7.44 7.01 -42.25
CA LEU A 777 -8.72 7.42 -41.69
C LEU A 777 -9.32 8.64 -42.40
N ALA A 778 -8.51 9.65 -42.72
CA ALA A 778 -8.96 10.82 -43.46
C ALA A 778 -9.47 10.46 -44.85
N ASP A 779 -8.71 9.63 -45.58
CA ASP A 779 -9.07 9.14 -46.91
C ASP A 779 -10.36 8.28 -46.89
N GLU A 780 -10.66 7.58 -45.79
CA GLU A 780 -11.91 6.82 -45.61
C GLU A 780 -13.12 7.71 -45.26
N THR A 781 -12.91 8.83 -44.57
CA THR A 781 -13.98 9.75 -44.16
C THR A 781 -14.36 10.78 -45.22
N ASP A 782 -13.44 11.14 -46.12
CA ASP A 782 -13.71 12.09 -47.20
C ASP A 782 -14.56 11.41 -48.31
N VAL A 783 -15.86 11.68 -48.29
CA VAL A 783 -16.77 11.32 -49.40
C VAL A 783 -16.32 12.10 -50.64
N PRO A 784 -16.04 11.46 -51.78
CA PRO A 784 -15.54 12.18 -52.95
C PRO A 784 -16.64 13.09 -53.50
N THR A 785 -16.51 14.40 -53.29
CA THR A 785 -17.31 15.40 -54.00
C THR A 785 -16.92 15.40 -55.49
N PRO A 786 -17.88 15.58 -56.44
CA PRO A 786 -17.62 15.37 -57.87
C PRO A 786 -16.57 16.30 -58.51
N ASP A 787 -16.10 17.34 -57.80
CA ASP A 787 -15.25 18.38 -58.36
C ASP A 787 -13.75 18.24 -58.05
N GLU A 788 -13.30 17.21 -57.33
CA GLU A 788 -11.87 16.97 -57.11
C GLU A 788 -11.30 15.84 -58.01
N LYS A 789 -11.34 16.08 -59.32
CA LYS A 789 -10.50 15.34 -60.28
C LYS A 789 -9.57 16.29 -61.01
N SER A 790 -8.50 16.75 -60.35
CA SER A 790 -7.23 17.06 -61.03
C SER A 790 -6.15 17.54 -60.06
N GLY A 791 -5.37 16.61 -59.52
CA GLY A 791 -4.11 16.94 -58.87
C GLY A 791 -3.48 15.70 -58.25
N LYS A 792 -2.26 15.33 -58.67
CA LYS A 792 -1.47 14.36 -57.91
C LYS A 792 -1.21 14.96 -56.51
N PRO A 793 -1.40 14.22 -55.40
CA PRO A 793 -1.12 14.76 -54.07
C PRO A 793 0.37 15.08 -53.99
N GLY A 794 0.70 16.37 -53.85
CA GLY A 794 2.07 16.83 -53.70
C GLY A 794 2.54 16.71 -52.26
N LYS A 795 3.86 16.61 -52.03
CA LYS A 795 4.49 16.65 -50.69
C LYS A 795 4.06 17.86 -49.82
N VAL A 796 3.52 18.92 -50.43
CA VAL A 796 3.03 20.14 -49.76
C VAL A 796 1.64 19.94 -49.13
N ASP A 797 0.77 19.12 -49.72
CA ASP A 797 -0.56 18.81 -49.18
C ASP A 797 -0.51 17.94 -47.92
N ASP A 798 0.59 17.20 -47.75
CA ASP A 798 0.85 16.32 -46.62
C ASP A 798 1.49 17.02 -45.42
N LEU A 799 1.94 18.27 -45.59
CA LEU A 799 2.67 19.02 -44.57
C LEU A 799 1.87 19.19 -43.25
N PRO A 800 0.55 19.50 -43.27
CA PRO A 800 -0.24 19.60 -42.05
C PRO A 800 -0.28 18.32 -41.22
N PHE A 801 -0.36 17.16 -41.89
CA PHE A 801 -0.31 15.86 -41.23
C PHE A 801 1.02 15.64 -40.51
N TYR A 802 2.15 16.01 -41.12
CA TYR A 802 3.46 15.82 -40.50
C TYR A 802 3.74 16.83 -39.37
N CYS A 803 3.20 18.04 -39.47
CA CYS A 803 3.38 19.10 -38.47
C CYS A 803 2.47 18.95 -37.24
N ILE A 804 1.18 18.65 -37.44
CA ILE A 804 0.16 18.69 -36.37
C ILE A 804 -0.59 17.34 -36.23
N GLY A 805 -0.48 16.45 -37.21
CA GLY A 805 -1.12 15.14 -37.20
C GLY A 805 -2.42 15.06 -38.01
N PHE A 806 -2.94 16.19 -38.51
CA PHE A 806 -4.18 16.25 -39.29
C PHE A 806 -4.21 17.43 -40.26
N LYS A 807 -5.02 17.32 -41.32
CA LYS A 807 -5.25 18.39 -42.32
C LYS A 807 -6.48 19.23 -42.01
N SER A 808 -7.58 18.62 -41.57
CA SER A 808 -8.80 19.30 -41.16
C SER A 808 -8.89 19.40 -39.64
N SER A 809 -9.24 20.58 -39.11
CA SER A 809 -9.38 20.83 -37.67
C SER A 809 -10.69 20.26 -37.08
N SER A 810 -11.17 19.14 -37.63
CA SER A 810 -12.36 18.48 -37.09
C SER A 810 -12.12 18.13 -35.61
N PRO A 811 -13.18 18.14 -34.78
CA PRO A 811 -13.04 17.79 -33.36
C PRO A 811 -12.43 16.40 -33.15
N GLU A 812 -12.68 15.46 -34.05
CA GLU A 812 -12.18 14.09 -33.99
C GLU A 812 -10.66 14.01 -34.21
N PHE A 813 -10.16 14.63 -35.29
CA PHE A 813 -8.72 14.65 -35.56
C PHE A 813 -7.94 15.46 -34.52
N THR A 814 -8.52 16.56 -34.05
CA THR A 814 -7.95 17.35 -32.95
C THR A 814 -7.84 16.53 -31.67
N LEU A 815 -8.89 15.78 -31.32
CA LEU A 815 -8.90 14.92 -30.15
C LEU A 815 -7.88 13.78 -30.29
N ARG A 816 -7.72 13.22 -31.49
CA ARG A 816 -6.76 12.16 -31.78
C ARG A 816 -5.32 12.58 -31.51
N THR A 817 -4.89 13.77 -31.97
CA THR A 817 -3.57 14.34 -31.63
C THR A 817 -3.44 14.61 -30.13
N ARG A 818 -4.49 15.13 -29.48
CA ARG A 818 -4.49 15.36 -28.02
C ARG A 818 -4.30 14.07 -27.23
N ILE A 819 -4.95 12.98 -27.63
CA ILE A 819 -4.82 11.66 -27.02
C ILE A 819 -3.41 11.12 -27.23
N TRP A 820 -2.88 11.18 -28.46
CA TRP A 820 -1.53 10.70 -28.77
C TRP A 820 -0.46 11.39 -27.92
N ALA A 821 -0.55 12.72 -27.78
CA ALA A 821 0.35 13.49 -26.92
C ALA A 821 0.14 13.17 -25.43
N SER A 822 -1.12 13.06 -24.98
CA SER A 822 -1.44 12.79 -23.57
C SER A 822 -0.97 11.41 -23.13
N LEU A 823 -1.06 10.37 -23.97
CA LEU A 823 -0.55 9.03 -23.66
C LEU A 823 0.97 8.98 -23.43
N ARG A 824 1.72 9.97 -23.92
CA ARG A 824 3.20 10.03 -23.82
C ARG A 824 3.67 10.99 -22.72
N ALA A 825 3.06 12.17 -22.64
CA ALA A 825 3.50 13.23 -21.72
C ALA A 825 2.64 13.40 -20.47
N GLN A 826 1.35 13.05 -20.53
CA GLN A 826 0.42 13.31 -19.44
C GLN A 826 0.22 12.05 -18.60
N THR A 827 0.11 12.24 -17.28
CA THR A 827 0.21 11.12 -16.34
C THR A 827 -1.14 10.42 -16.07
N LEU A 828 -2.22 11.16 -15.77
CA LEU A 828 -3.53 10.57 -15.38
C LEU A 828 -4.23 9.81 -16.52
N TYR A 829 -4.32 10.37 -17.73
CA TYR A 829 -4.95 9.70 -18.88
C TYR A 829 -4.17 8.45 -19.26
N ARG A 830 -2.83 8.52 -19.23
CA ARG A 830 -1.97 7.35 -19.43
C ARG A 830 -2.26 6.28 -18.39
N THR A 831 -2.29 6.62 -17.10
CA THR A 831 -2.63 5.67 -16.03
C THR A 831 -4.02 5.07 -16.21
N ILE A 832 -5.04 5.88 -16.49
CA ILE A 832 -6.42 5.41 -16.69
C ILE A 832 -6.48 4.44 -17.89
N SER A 833 -5.92 4.84 -19.03
CA SER A 833 -5.88 4.00 -20.23
C SER A 833 -5.13 2.69 -20.01
N GLY A 834 -4.00 2.75 -19.29
CA GLY A 834 -3.19 1.59 -18.97
C GLY A 834 -3.91 0.62 -18.03
N MET A 835 -4.52 1.11 -16.94
CA MET A 835 -5.23 0.26 -15.99
C MET A 835 -6.53 -0.33 -16.56
N MET A 836 -7.18 0.36 -17.50
CA MET A 836 -8.33 -0.18 -18.23
C MET A 836 -7.98 -1.36 -19.15
N ASN A 837 -6.68 -1.63 -19.40
CA ASN A 837 -6.27 -2.86 -20.08
C ASN A 837 -6.56 -4.12 -19.24
N TYR A 838 -6.78 -4.03 -17.93
CA TYR A 838 -7.28 -5.17 -17.14
C TYR A 838 -8.65 -5.64 -17.62
N ALA A 839 -9.58 -4.71 -17.88
CA ALA A 839 -10.89 -5.05 -18.43
C ALA A 839 -10.75 -5.77 -19.78
N LYS A 840 -9.89 -5.24 -20.67
CA LYS A 840 -9.62 -5.87 -21.98
C LYS A 840 -8.98 -7.26 -21.84
N ALA A 841 -8.04 -7.42 -20.91
CA ALA A 841 -7.38 -8.68 -20.64
C ALA A 841 -8.37 -9.74 -20.12
N ILE A 842 -9.26 -9.38 -19.18
CA ILE A 842 -10.27 -10.29 -18.64
C ILE A 842 -11.26 -10.70 -19.73
N LYS A 843 -11.77 -9.75 -20.54
CA LYS A 843 -12.62 -10.04 -21.70
C LYS A 843 -11.94 -11.02 -22.66
N LEU A 844 -10.67 -10.79 -22.97
CA LEU A 844 -9.88 -11.65 -23.85
C LEU A 844 -9.76 -13.06 -23.27
N LEU A 845 -9.30 -13.21 -22.03
CA LEU A 845 -9.12 -14.51 -21.39
C LEU A 845 -10.45 -15.28 -21.31
N TYR A 846 -11.53 -14.63 -20.88
CA TYR A 846 -12.85 -15.26 -20.78
C TYR A 846 -13.37 -15.74 -22.13
N ARG A 847 -13.16 -14.95 -23.20
CA ARG A 847 -13.52 -15.33 -24.58
C ARG A 847 -12.70 -16.54 -25.07
N VAL A 848 -11.41 -16.60 -24.75
CA VAL A 848 -10.53 -17.72 -25.16
C VAL A 848 -10.88 -18.99 -24.40
N GLU A 849 -11.23 -18.88 -23.12
CA GLU A 849 -11.52 -20.03 -22.25
C GLU A 849 -12.93 -20.61 -22.44
N ASN A 850 -13.89 -19.81 -22.94
CA ASN A 850 -15.27 -20.23 -23.15
C ASN A 850 -15.67 -20.19 -24.65
N PRO A 851 -15.12 -21.08 -25.49
CA PRO A 851 -15.41 -21.10 -26.92
C PRO A 851 -16.85 -21.50 -27.25
N GLU A 852 -17.51 -22.31 -26.42
CA GLU A 852 -18.92 -22.69 -26.59
C GLU A 852 -19.85 -21.48 -26.51
N MET A 853 -19.54 -20.52 -25.63
CA MET A 853 -20.26 -19.26 -25.52
C MET A 853 -20.12 -18.43 -26.81
N VAL A 854 -18.91 -18.37 -27.39
CA VAL A 854 -18.69 -17.70 -28.68
C VAL A 854 -19.46 -18.39 -29.82
N GLN A 855 -19.56 -19.72 -29.79
CA GLN A 855 -20.36 -20.49 -30.75
C GLN A 855 -21.86 -20.25 -30.58
N ALA A 856 -22.36 -20.21 -29.35
CA ALA A 856 -23.75 -19.98 -29.03
C ALA A 856 -24.24 -18.59 -29.48
N PHE A 857 -23.36 -17.59 -29.49
CA PHE A 857 -23.65 -16.23 -29.99
C PHE A 857 -23.21 -16.00 -31.44
N GLN A 858 -22.98 -17.05 -32.25
CA GLN A 858 -22.62 -16.88 -33.66
C GLN A 858 -23.67 -16.07 -34.41
N GLY A 859 -23.30 -14.84 -34.81
CA GLY A 859 -24.14 -13.89 -35.54
C GLY A 859 -24.54 -12.64 -34.75
N ASP A 860 -24.49 -12.66 -33.41
CA ASP A 860 -24.84 -11.51 -32.55
C ASP A 860 -23.63 -11.04 -31.73
N THR A 861 -22.81 -10.19 -32.35
CA THR A 861 -21.58 -9.65 -31.75
C THR A 861 -21.87 -8.72 -30.57
N GLU A 862 -23.03 -8.07 -30.56
CA GLU A 862 -23.41 -7.11 -29.52
C GLU A 862 -23.74 -7.83 -28.20
N ARG A 863 -24.52 -8.92 -28.27
CA ARG A 863 -24.80 -9.74 -27.08
C ARG A 863 -23.53 -10.39 -26.52
N LEU A 864 -22.65 -10.86 -27.39
CA LEU A 864 -21.35 -11.39 -26.99
C LEU A 864 -20.53 -10.34 -26.25
N GLU A 865 -20.43 -9.12 -26.77
CA GLU A 865 -19.65 -8.07 -26.11
C GLU A 865 -20.26 -7.67 -24.76
N LYS A 866 -21.60 -7.57 -24.66
CA LYS A 866 -22.31 -7.32 -23.39
C LYS A 866 -22.01 -8.39 -22.33
N GLU A 867 -21.91 -9.65 -22.75
CA GLU A 867 -21.58 -10.76 -21.85
C GLU A 867 -20.11 -10.69 -21.37
N LEU A 868 -19.17 -10.39 -22.28
CA LEU A 868 -17.77 -10.17 -21.93
C LEU A 868 -17.62 -8.97 -20.98
N GLU A 869 -18.36 -7.89 -21.22
CA GLU A 869 -18.42 -6.71 -20.35
C GLU A 869 -18.94 -7.04 -18.96
N ARG A 870 -20.01 -7.82 -18.87
CA ARG A 870 -20.57 -8.27 -17.60
C ARG A 870 -19.52 -9.00 -16.76
N MET A 871 -18.79 -9.93 -17.37
CA MET A 871 -17.74 -10.68 -16.68
C MET A 871 -16.55 -9.82 -16.28
N ALA A 872 -16.09 -8.92 -17.16
CA ALA A 872 -15.03 -7.98 -16.83
C ALA A 872 -15.43 -7.05 -15.68
N ARG A 873 -16.64 -6.47 -15.72
CA ARG A 873 -17.19 -5.61 -14.67
C ARG A 873 -17.39 -6.36 -13.36
N ARG A 874 -17.71 -7.65 -13.39
CA ARG A 874 -17.85 -8.50 -12.19
C ARG A 874 -16.49 -8.69 -11.48
N LYS A 875 -15.41 -8.88 -12.23
CA LYS A 875 -14.08 -9.22 -11.68
C LYS A 875 -13.16 -8.01 -11.46
N PHE A 876 -13.35 -6.92 -12.20
CA PHE A 876 -12.49 -5.74 -12.13
C PHE A 876 -13.31 -4.47 -11.93
N LYS A 877 -12.94 -3.68 -10.93
CA LYS A 877 -13.41 -2.31 -10.74
C LYS A 877 -12.25 -1.33 -10.83
N PHE A 878 -12.54 -0.12 -11.32
CA PHE A 878 -11.58 0.97 -11.34
C PHE A 878 -12.19 2.23 -10.75
N ALA A 879 -11.61 2.69 -9.62
CA ALA A 879 -12.05 3.88 -8.91
C ALA A 879 -10.97 4.95 -8.93
N VAL A 880 -11.30 6.12 -9.48
CA VAL A 880 -10.42 7.30 -9.48
C VAL A 880 -10.96 8.29 -8.46
N SER A 881 -10.14 8.63 -7.46
CA SER A 881 -10.49 9.60 -6.43
C SER A 881 -10.20 11.01 -6.94
N MET A 882 -11.08 11.56 -7.78
CA MET A 882 -11.00 12.96 -8.25
C MET A 882 -11.56 13.90 -7.18
N GLN A 883 -10.79 14.10 -6.10
CA GLN A 883 -11.26 14.75 -4.88
C GLN A 883 -11.90 16.12 -5.11
N ARG A 884 -11.38 16.90 -6.08
CA ARG A 884 -11.84 18.25 -6.42
C ARG A 884 -12.92 18.32 -7.51
N TYR A 885 -13.48 17.20 -7.97
CA TYR A 885 -14.43 17.13 -9.09
C TYR A 885 -15.57 18.16 -9.00
N ALA A 886 -16.17 18.34 -7.81
CA ALA A 886 -17.27 19.30 -7.62
C ALA A 886 -16.87 20.78 -7.88
N LYS A 887 -15.56 21.08 -7.85
CA LYS A 887 -14.94 22.39 -8.02
C LYS A 887 -14.15 22.51 -9.34
N PHE A 888 -14.33 21.58 -10.28
CA PHE A 888 -13.66 21.61 -11.59
C PHE A 888 -14.11 22.80 -12.44
N ASN A 889 -13.18 23.33 -13.23
CA ASN A 889 -13.50 24.33 -14.26
C ASN A 889 -14.14 23.66 -15.48
N LYS A 890 -14.62 24.47 -16.45
CA LYS A 890 -15.31 23.96 -17.65
C LYS A 890 -14.47 22.95 -18.46
N VAL A 891 -13.17 23.19 -18.60
CA VAL A 891 -12.26 22.33 -19.38
C VAL A 891 -12.03 21.00 -18.67
N GLU A 892 -11.82 21.03 -17.35
CA GLU A 892 -11.69 19.83 -16.52
C GLU A 892 -12.98 18.99 -16.56
N GLN A 893 -14.14 19.64 -16.49
CA GLN A 893 -15.44 18.97 -16.58
C GLN A 893 -15.61 18.28 -17.94
N GLU A 894 -15.31 18.95 -19.05
CA GLU A 894 -15.37 18.37 -20.40
C GLU A 894 -14.41 17.19 -20.57
N ASN A 895 -13.18 17.29 -20.06
CA ASN A 895 -12.21 16.19 -20.10
C ASN A 895 -12.64 15.01 -19.23
N SER A 896 -13.24 15.25 -18.06
CA SER A 896 -13.76 14.19 -17.19
C SER A 896 -14.96 13.46 -17.82
N GLU A 897 -15.85 14.19 -18.49
CA GLU A 897 -16.98 13.61 -19.21
C GLU A 897 -16.51 12.80 -20.44
N PHE A 898 -15.46 13.25 -21.12
CA PHE A 898 -14.82 12.45 -22.17
C PHE A 898 -14.31 11.11 -21.62
N LEU A 899 -13.65 11.10 -20.45
CA LEU A 899 -13.19 9.86 -19.81
C LEU A 899 -14.35 8.91 -19.47
N LEU A 900 -15.44 9.44 -18.90
CA LEU A 900 -16.62 8.63 -18.55
C LEU A 900 -17.34 8.06 -19.77
N ARG A 901 -17.25 8.72 -20.94
CA ARG A 901 -17.76 8.19 -22.21
C ARG A 901 -16.85 7.12 -22.80
N ALA A 902 -15.54 7.32 -22.75
CA ALA A 902 -14.55 6.35 -23.24
C ALA A 902 -14.50 5.10 -22.36
N TYR A 903 -14.69 5.25 -21.05
CA TYR A 903 -14.64 4.19 -20.05
C TYR A 903 -15.86 4.27 -19.11
N PRO A 904 -17.05 3.81 -19.55
CA PRO A 904 -18.29 3.94 -18.77
C PRO A 904 -18.26 3.27 -17.39
N ASP A 905 -17.46 2.21 -17.25
CA ASP A 905 -17.32 1.42 -16.02
C ASP A 905 -16.30 2.01 -15.03
N MET A 906 -15.58 3.07 -15.43
CA MET A 906 -14.71 3.82 -14.53
C MET A 906 -15.57 4.59 -13.53
N GLN A 907 -15.23 4.45 -12.26
CA GLN A 907 -15.90 5.15 -11.16
C GLN A 907 -15.08 6.36 -10.75
N ILE A 908 -15.76 7.48 -10.46
CA ILE A 908 -15.14 8.68 -9.92
C ILE A 908 -15.68 8.91 -8.51
N ALA A 909 -14.78 8.89 -7.54
CA ALA A 909 -15.06 9.29 -6.16
C ALA A 909 -14.62 10.74 -5.96
N TYR A 910 -15.48 11.57 -5.37
CA TYR A 910 -15.17 12.98 -5.13
C TYR A 910 -15.79 13.52 -3.85
N LEU A 911 -15.36 14.71 -3.42
CA LEU A 911 -15.96 15.43 -2.31
C LEU A 911 -17.04 16.39 -2.79
N ASP A 912 -18.24 16.22 -2.25
CA ASP A 912 -19.36 17.13 -2.40
C ASP A 912 -19.53 17.94 -1.10
N GLU A 913 -19.88 19.22 -1.22
CA GLU A 913 -19.98 20.14 -0.08
C GLU A 913 -21.35 20.84 -0.09
N GLU A 914 -22.09 20.71 1.00
CA GLU A 914 -23.29 21.50 1.26
C GLU A 914 -22.94 22.65 2.21
N PRO A 915 -23.26 23.92 1.85
CA PRO A 915 -23.04 25.04 2.74
C PRO A 915 -23.87 24.87 4.02
N GLY A 916 -23.24 25.06 5.17
CA GLY A 916 -23.92 25.06 6.46
C GLY A 916 -24.91 26.22 6.57
N LYS A 917 -25.93 26.08 7.43
CA LYS A 917 -26.76 27.22 7.86
C LYS A 917 -25.86 28.24 8.58
N GLU A 918 -26.21 29.54 8.54
CA GLU A 918 -25.39 30.65 9.08
C GLU A 918 -24.65 30.28 10.39
N GLY A 919 -23.31 30.22 10.33
CA GLY A 919 -22.43 29.91 11.47
C GLY A 919 -22.12 28.42 11.72
N SER A 920 -22.72 27.49 10.97
CA SER A 920 -22.42 26.05 11.07
C SER A 920 -21.39 25.58 10.03
N GLU A 921 -20.62 24.55 10.39
CA GLU A 921 -19.63 23.93 9.51
C GLU A 921 -20.30 23.34 8.25
N PRO A 922 -19.68 23.44 7.06
CA PRO A 922 -20.21 22.82 5.86
C PRO A 922 -20.27 21.30 6.02
N ARG A 923 -21.33 20.67 5.50
CA ARG A 923 -21.44 19.22 5.46
C ARG A 923 -20.67 18.71 4.25
N VAL A 924 -19.78 17.77 4.48
CA VAL A 924 -18.91 17.20 3.44
C VAL A 924 -19.35 15.77 3.20
N PHE A 925 -19.51 15.40 1.93
CA PHE A 925 -19.93 14.07 1.50
C PHE A 925 -18.88 13.44 0.61
N SER A 926 -18.68 12.13 0.73
CA SER A 926 -17.99 11.32 -0.26
C SER A 926 -19.02 10.78 -1.24
N SER A 927 -18.87 11.12 -2.50
CA SER A 927 -19.83 10.81 -3.56
C SER A 927 -19.18 9.95 -4.65
N LEU A 928 -19.92 8.97 -5.17
CA LEU A 928 -19.48 8.09 -6.26
C LEU A 928 -20.36 8.28 -7.49
N ILE A 929 -19.75 8.50 -8.66
CA ILE A 929 -20.41 8.51 -9.96
C ILE A 929 -19.68 7.57 -10.94
N ASP A 930 -20.34 7.23 -12.04
CA ASP A 930 -19.74 6.53 -13.19
C ASP A 930 -20.40 6.97 -14.50
N GLY A 931 -20.01 6.36 -15.62
CA GLY A 931 -20.53 6.72 -16.95
C GLY A 931 -22.00 6.38 -17.16
N HIS A 932 -22.56 5.46 -16.36
CA HIS A 932 -23.97 5.05 -16.40
C HIS A 932 -24.85 5.89 -15.47
N SER A 933 -24.27 6.76 -14.65
CA SER A 933 -25.01 7.62 -13.73
C SER A 933 -25.85 8.65 -14.49
N GLU A 934 -27.13 8.79 -14.13
CA GLU A 934 -28.09 9.69 -14.80
C GLU A 934 -27.63 11.15 -14.74
N LEU A 935 -27.87 11.88 -15.84
CA LEU A 935 -27.59 13.32 -15.92
C LEU A 935 -28.81 14.09 -15.43
N ASN A 936 -28.65 14.89 -14.38
CA ASN A 936 -29.69 15.78 -13.93
C ASN A 936 -29.91 16.88 -15.00
N PRO A 937 -31.14 17.03 -15.55
CA PRO A 937 -31.43 17.93 -16.66
C PRO A 937 -31.23 19.42 -16.32
N GLU A 938 -31.38 19.81 -15.05
CA GLU A 938 -31.24 21.21 -14.62
C GLU A 938 -29.79 21.58 -14.35
N THR A 939 -29.05 20.72 -13.63
CA THR A 939 -27.67 21.01 -13.20
C THR A 939 -26.62 20.53 -14.21
N LYS A 940 -27.01 19.70 -15.18
CA LYS A 940 -26.12 18.97 -16.11
C LYS A 940 -25.02 18.15 -15.40
N LYS A 941 -25.20 17.86 -14.11
CA LYS A 941 -24.29 17.04 -13.30
C LYS A 941 -24.86 15.62 -13.19
N ARG A 942 -23.97 14.64 -13.09
CA ARG A 942 -24.34 13.24 -12.87
C ARG A 942 -24.86 13.05 -11.43
N THR A 943 -25.97 12.35 -11.26
CA THR A 943 -26.50 12.00 -9.94
C THR A 943 -25.62 10.92 -9.31
N PRO A 944 -25.11 11.11 -8.08
CA PRO A 944 -24.25 10.13 -7.43
C PRO A 944 -25.00 8.84 -7.12
N LYS A 945 -24.34 7.68 -7.33
CA LYS A 945 -24.84 6.36 -6.94
C LYS A 945 -24.91 6.19 -5.43
N PHE A 946 -23.90 6.74 -4.74
CA PHE A 946 -23.82 6.79 -3.29
C PHE A 946 -23.34 8.18 -2.90
N ARG A 947 -23.96 8.76 -1.86
CA ARG A 947 -23.59 10.04 -1.27
C ARG A 947 -23.55 9.91 0.25
N ILE A 948 -22.36 9.73 0.81
CA ILE A 948 -22.16 9.39 2.22
C ILE A 948 -21.54 10.59 2.96
N GLU A 949 -22.22 11.09 3.99
CA GLU A 949 -21.72 12.17 4.85
C GLU A 949 -20.47 11.71 5.62
N LEU A 950 -19.44 12.54 5.57
CA LEU A 950 -18.21 12.38 6.32
C LEU A 950 -18.30 13.13 7.66
N PRO A 951 -17.53 12.73 8.68
CA PRO A 951 -17.55 13.43 9.97
C PRO A 951 -17.11 14.90 9.89
N GLY A 952 -16.37 15.27 8.83
CA GLY A 952 -15.98 16.63 8.48
C GLY A 952 -15.06 16.63 7.25
N ASN A 953 -14.29 17.69 7.07
CA ASN A 953 -13.29 17.78 6.00
C ASN A 953 -12.23 16.66 6.16
N PRO A 954 -12.09 15.72 5.21
CA PRO A 954 -11.15 14.61 5.36
C PRO A 954 -9.68 15.02 5.28
N ILE A 955 -9.39 16.28 4.90
CA ILE A 955 -8.03 16.82 4.81
C ILE A 955 -7.56 17.23 6.21
N ILE A 956 -7.14 16.25 7.02
CA ILE A 956 -6.49 16.49 8.32
C ILE A 956 -5.04 16.00 8.37
N GLY A 957 -4.63 15.17 7.41
CA GLY A 957 -3.29 14.60 7.35
C GLY A 957 -2.25 15.46 6.65
N ASP A 958 -0.98 15.12 6.85
CA ASP A 958 0.15 15.80 6.20
C ASP A 958 0.33 15.37 4.72
N GLY A 959 -0.17 14.20 4.32
CA GLY A 959 0.11 13.56 3.03
C GLY A 959 -1.09 13.46 2.08
N LYS A 960 -0.81 13.44 0.76
CA LYS A 960 -1.83 13.23 -0.29
C LYS A 960 -2.67 11.95 -0.06
N SER A 961 -2.04 10.87 0.38
CA SER A 961 -2.71 9.58 0.59
C SER A 961 -3.72 9.60 1.75
N ASP A 962 -3.41 10.26 2.86
CA ASP A 962 -4.32 10.43 4.00
C ASP A 962 -5.59 11.18 3.56
N ASN A 963 -5.39 12.24 2.77
CA ASN A 963 -6.45 13.11 2.29
C ASN A 963 -7.39 12.44 1.27
N GLN A 964 -7.00 11.31 0.68
CA GLN A 964 -7.77 10.56 -0.33
C GLN A 964 -8.52 9.35 0.26
N ASN A 965 -8.44 9.14 1.58
CA ASN A 965 -9.13 8.07 2.30
C ASN A 965 -10.66 8.09 2.17
N HIS A 966 -11.27 9.18 1.72
CA HIS A 966 -12.73 9.22 1.51
C HIS A 966 -13.20 8.25 0.41
N ALA A 967 -12.36 7.94 -0.58
CA ALA A 967 -12.73 7.12 -1.73
C ALA A 967 -12.63 5.61 -1.48
N ILE A 968 -11.86 5.18 -0.47
CA ILE A 968 -11.60 3.75 -0.22
C ILE A 968 -12.89 2.99 0.10
N ILE A 969 -13.96 3.64 0.56
CA ILE A 969 -15.24 2.97 0.83
C ILE A 969 -15.94 2.42 -0.42
N PHE A 970 -15.53 2.85 -1.62
CA PHE A 970 -16.15 2.46 -2.88
C PHE A 970 -15.46 1.29 -3.57
N HIS A 971 -14.38 0.75 -2.99
CA HIS A 971 -13.74 -0.45 -3.55
C HIS A 971 -14.68 -1.67 -3.48
N ARG A 972 -14.43 -2.65 -4.35
CA ARG A 972 -15.13 -3.94 -4.40
C ARG A 972 -14.15 -5.09 -4.55
N GLY A 973 -14.54 -6.24 -4.04
CA GLY A 973 -13.74 -7.46 -4.07
C GLY A 973 -12.72 -7.52 -2.94
N GLU A 974 -11.87 -8.54 -3.02
CA GLU A 974 -10.99 -8.97 -1.94
C GLU A 974 -9.64 -8.26 -1.96
N TYR A 975 -9.23 -7.80 -3.16
CA TYR A 975 -7.94 -7.17 -3.38
C TYR A 975 -8.12 -5.74 -3.85
N ILE A 976 -7.26 -4.85 -3.32
CA ILE A 976 -7.16 -3.47 -3.77
C ILE A 976 -5.73 -3.19 -4.23
N GLN A 977 -5.59 -2.71 -5.46
CA GLN A 977 -4.34 -2.24 -6.01
C GLN A 977 -4.31 -0.71 -5.92
N LEU A 978 -3.43 -0.18 -5.08
CA LEU A 978 -3.25 1.26 -4.90
C LEU A 978 -2.15 1.73 -5.86
N VAL A 979 -2.51 2.63 -6.77
CA VAL A 979 -1.66 3.07 -7.89
C VAL A 979 -1.54 4.59 -7.87
N ASP A 980 -0.34 5.14 -8.04
CA ASP A 980 -0.15 6.57 -8.21
C ASP A 980 -0.49 7.02 -9.64
N ALA A 981 -0.97 8.26 -9.83
CA ALA A 981 -1.49 8.78 -11.10
C ALA A 981 -0.40 9.06 -12.17
N ASN A 982 0.73 8.35 -12.11
CA ASN A 982 1.87 8.38 -13.02
C ASN A 982 2.33 7.00 -13.52
N GLN A 983 1.73 5.92 -13.01
CA GLN A 983 2.03 4.55 -13.40
C GLN A 983 1.24 4.15 -14.64
N ASP A 984 1.71 3.16 -15.38
CA ASP A 984 1.10 2.68 -16.63
C ASP A 984 1.03 1.15 -16.63
N ASN A 985 0.19 0.58 -17.48
CA ASN A 985 0.05 -0.88 -17.61
C ASN A 985 -0.37 -1.30 -19.02
N TYR A 986 0.08 -2.48 -19.46
CA TYR A 986 -0.06 -2.95 -20.84
C TYR A 986 -0.90 -4.22 -20.90
N LEU A 987 -1.53 -4.48 -22.05
CA LEU A 987 -2.42 -5.63 -22.23
C LEU A 987 -1.70 -6.96 -21.94
N GLU A 988 -0.48 -7.13 -22.44
CA GLU A 988 0.36 -8.32 -22.28
C GLU A 988 0.79 -8.58 -20.83
N GLU A 989 0.84 -7.54 -19.99
CA GLU A 989 1.09 -7.71 -18.55
C GLU A 989 -0.22 -7.92 -17.77
N CYS A 990 -1.31 -7.25 -18.19
CA CYS A 990 -2.63 -7.37 -17.58
C CYS A 990 -3.19 -8.80 -17.63
N ILE A 991 -2.86 -9.59 -18.66
CA ILE A 991 -3.29 -11.00 -18.75
C ILE A 991 -2.72 -11.91 -17.65
N LYS A 992 -1.72 -11.46 -16.89
CA LYS A 992 -1.14 -12.19 -15.76
C LYS A 992 -1.84 -11.90 -14.43
N ILE A 993 -2.87 -11.05 -14.41
CA ILE A 993 -3.48 -10.57 -13.16
C ILE A 993 -3.94 -11.72 -12.27
N ARG A 994 -4.53 -12.79 -12.82
CA ARG A 994 -4.93 -13.96 -12.04
C ARG A 994 -3.75 -14.71 -11.41
N ASN A 995 -2.60 -14.79 -12.09
CA ASN A 995 -1.40 -15.40 -11.54
C ASN A 995 -0.87 -14.55 -10.39
N VAL A 996 -0.91 -13.22 -10.52
CA VAL A 996 -0.50 -12.29 -9.46
C VAL A 996 -1.42 -12.41 -8.25
N LEU A 997 -2.74 -12.47 -8.44
CA LEU A 997 -3.68 -12.67 -7.35
C LEU A 997 -3.46 -14.02 -6.66
N GLY A 998 -3.11 -15.07 -7.41
CA GLY A 998 -2.79 -16.39 -6.88
C GLY A 998 -1.56 -16.47 -5.96
N GLU A 999 -0.67 -15.47 -5.95
CA GLU A 999 0.42 -15.37 -4.95
C GLU A 999 -0.09 -15.02 -3.55
N PHE A 1000 -1.26 -14.37 -3.47
CA PHE A 1000 -1.86 -13.91 -2.22
C PHE A 1000 -2.97 -14.84 -1.71
N GLU A 1001 -3.36 -15.85 -2.49
CA GLU A 1001 -4.45 -16.76 -2.13
C GLU A 1001 -3.94 -17.95 -1.30
N GLU A 1002 -4.53 -18.13 -0.12
CA GLU A 1002 -4.49 -19.42 0.59
C GLU A 1002 -5.66 -20.27 0.07
N TYR A 1003 -5.49 -20.97 -1.07
CA TYR A 1003 -6.52 -21.87 -1.63
C TYR A 1003 -6.91 -23.02 -0.68
N ASN A 1004 -6.12 -23.27 0.35
CA ASN A 1004 -6.38 -24.27 1.37
C ASN A 1004 -6.89 -23.59 2.64
N MET A 1005 -8.07 -23.99 3.12
CA MET A 1005 -8.53 -23.58 4.44
C MET A 1005 -7.46 -23.97 5.47
N SER A 1006 -6.99 -22.97 6.21
CA SER A 1006 -6.10 -23.23 7.33
C SER A 1006 -6.81 -24.19 8.29
N SER A 1007 -6.15 -25.25 8.74
CA SER A 1007 -6.68 -26.05 9.85
C SER A 1007 -6.81 -25.26 11.16
N GLN A 1008 -6.40 -23.98 11.15
CA GLN A 1008 -6.49 -23.03 12.25
C GLN A 1008 -7.59 -21.97 12.10
N SER A 1009 -8.27 -21.89 10.94
CA SER A 1009 -9.42 -20.98 10.71
C SER A 1009 -10.70 -21.55 11.31
#